data_AF-A0A521WCE8-F1
#
_entry.id   AF-A0A521WCE8-F1
#
_cell.length_a   1.000
_cell.length_b   1.000
_cell.length_c   1.000
_cell.angle_alpha   90.00
_cell.angle_beta   90.00
_cell.angle_gamma   90.00
#
_symmetry.space_group_name_H-M   'P 1'
#
loop_
_entity.id
_entity.type
_entity.pdbx_description
1 polymer ?
#
loop_
_entity_poly.entity_id
_entity_poly.type
_entity_poly.pdbx_seq_one_letter_code
_entity_poly.pdbx_strand_id
1 'polypeptide(L)'
;MDHRYNVFHRLGIIIVLFIIGGAGKSFGQENSECLSCHEDKSLTGTKRGKTVSVFVDEKKFSHSIHSSVTCVGCHSDLEGKELPHEDDLKPVECGTCHSDQQDLHAKSLHGKAISRGDPLAPQCKDCHGTHTVLAAKDPKSQVAPLKIPFLCGKCHQEGAPVQEQREIHQDHILENFSESIHGEGLLRKGLIVAPHCASCHTAHSILKHTDPNSSIARTNIAKTCTKCHAEIEQVHRKIIKGELWEKQSHTLPACVDCHQPHKVRKVFYDQGMADSDCMRCHDQKTTTSSKDGRSLYVQYDDVKHSRHAKVSCSQCHSEVNASHVRPCETITHKVECSSCHAEVGQQYQTSMHGKLVSKNDPNAPTCKECHGTHSVKGKDDPESKTFATNIPLLCAACHREGEKAAARYQGTQHEIIEHYTESIHGKGLMKSGLTVTATCTNCHTAHNVLPKKDSASSVNPKNLPNTCGKCHHGIQEQFEKSVHAKLASTSDKPLPVCNDCHTAHTIRRADEQGFKLEIMTQCGRCHEEIAETYFDTYHGKVSQLGYTKTAKCYDCHGAHDILPVSNPSSHLSHNNVVQTCQKCHEGATRRFAGYLTHATHHDPEKYPLLFWTFWGMTSLLIGTFILGGIHTLLWLPRALKMRREMKNNSKATQSSPENEAGEDSQKKEGGENG
;
A
#
# COMPACT_ATOMS: atom_id res chain seq x y z
N MET A 1 -24.69 -14.79 42.73
CA MET A 1 -25.97 -14.73 42.01
C MET A 1 -26.04 -15.92 41.06
N ASP A 2 -26.70 -17.03 41.34
CA ASP A 2 -27.17 -17.63 42.57
C ASP A 2 -27.35 -19.13 42.23
N HIS A 3 -26.65 -19.99 42.95
CA HIS A 3 -26.92 -21.43 43.05
C HIS A 3 -28.06 -21.60 44.04
N ARG A 4 -29.07 -22.44 43.74
CA ARG A 4 -30.12 -23.02 44.63
C ARG A 4 -31.25 -23.59 43.74
N TYR A 5 -31.92 -24.72 43.93
CA TYR A 5 -32.08 -25.71 44.99
C TYR A 5 -32.50 -27.03 44.32
N ASN A 6 -32.08 -28.16 44.88
CA ASN A 6 -32.68 -29.48 44.68
C ASN A 6 -33.05 -29.99 46.09
N VAL A 7 -34.14 -30.77 46.20
CA VAL A 7 -34.53 -31.71 47.29
C VAL A 7 -36.05 -31.64 47.58
N PHE A 8 -36.62 -32.83 47.86
CA PHE A 8 -38.00 -33.23 48.18
C PHE A 8 -38.89 -33.54 46.96
N HIS A 9 -39.57 -34.68 46.82
CA HIS A 9 -40.12 -35.59 47.82
C HIS A 9 -40.33 -37.01 47.24
N ARG A 10 -40.14 -38.04 48.08
CA ARG A 10 -40.66 -39.41 47.87
C ARG A 10 -42.06 -39.56 48.50
N LEU A 11 -42.79 -40.58 48.00
CA LEU A 11 -43.83 -41.44 48.60
C LEU A 11 -45.31 -41.28 48.18
N GLY A 12 -45.94 -42.42 47.86
CA GLY A 12 -47.40 -42.65 47.74
C GLY A 12 -47.77 -43.58 46.56
N ILE A 13 -47.53 -44.91 46.63
CA ILE A 13 -48.49 -46.02 46.90
C ILE A 13 -49.75 -46.01 46.00
N ILE A 14 -50.00 -47.09 45.25
CA ILE A 14 -51.22 -47.94 45.20
C ILE A 14 -51.20 -48.87 43.97
N ILE A 15 -51.00 -50.17 44.23
CA ILE A 15 -51.78 -51.35 43.79
C ILE A 15 -52.62 -51.21 42.51
N VAL A 16 -52.29 -51.99 41.46
CA VAL A 16 -53.24 -52.90 40.75
C VAL A 16 -52.44 -54.10 40.19
N LEU A 17 -52.66 -55.27 40.77
CA LEU A 17 -52.43 -56.59 40.16
C LEU A 17 -53.63 -56.93 39.27
N PHE A 18 -53.37 -57.70 38.21
CA PHE A 18 -54.33 -58.53 37.47
C PHE A 18 -55.29 -57.84 36.48
N ILE A 19 -54.85 -57.71 35.23
CA ILE A 19 -55.66 -58.10 34.06
C ILE A 19 -54.77 -58.92 33.12
N ILE A 20 -54.89 -60.25 33.26
CA ILE A 20 -54.66 -61.18 32.16
C ILE A 20 -55.84 -60.99 31.21
N GLY A 21 -55.60 -60.34 30.07
CA GLY A 21 -56.57 -60.17 28.99
C GLY A 21 -55.80 -60.22 27.67
N GLY A 22 -56.08 -61.23 26.86
CA GLY A 22 -55.25 -61.69 25.75
C GLY A 22 -54.72 -60.60 24.83
N ALA A 23 -53.41 -60.41 24.86
CA ALA A 23 -52.69 -59.90 23.71
C ALA A 23 -52.62 -61.06 22.70
N GLY A 24 -53.49 -61.03 21.69
CA GLY A 24 -53.22 -61.77 20.47
C GLY A 24 -51.80 -61.42 20.02
N LYS A 25 -50.99 -62.45 19.80
CA LYS A 25 -49.69 -62.28 19.14
C LYS A 25 -49.98 -61.66 17.77
N SER A 26 -49.81 -60.35 17.61
CA SER A 26 -49.48 -59.81 16.30
C SER A 26 -48.12 -60.38 15.95
N PHE A 27 -48.12 -61.44 15.14
CA PHE A 27 -46.92 -61.89 14.45
C PHE A 27 -46.45 -60.71 13.60
N GLY A 28 -45.42 -60.01 14.06
CA GLY A 28 -44.60 -59.22 13.16
C GLY A 28 -43.92 -60.22 12.23
N GLN A 29 -44.23 -60.14 10.93
CA GLN A 29 -43.64 -61.00 9.91
C GLN A 29 -42.11 -60.98 10.05
N GLU A 30 -41.50 -62.13 10.37
CA GLU A 30 -40.05 -62.22 10.59
C GLU A 30 -39.28 -62.25 9.26
N ASN A 31 -38.05 -61.73 9.24
CA ASN A 31 -37.23 -61.72 8.01
C ASN A 31 -36.96 -63.12 7.45
N SER A 32 -36.97 -64.13 8.32
CA SER A 32 -36.82 -65.55 7.96
C SER A 32 -37.90 -66.03 7.00
N GLU A 33 -39.13 -65.51 7.09
CA GLU A 33 -40.23 -65.86 6.19
C GLU A 33 -39.96 -65.36 4.76
N CYS A 34 -39.43 -64.14 4.62
CA CYS A 34 -39.04 -63.59 3.33
C CYS A 34 -37.80 -64.30 2.77
N LEU A 35 -36.79 -64.53 3.62
CA LEU A 35 -35.53 -65.13 3.20
C LEU A 35 -35.66 -66.61 2.80
N SER A 36 -36.68 -67.32 3.27
CA SER A 36 -36.98 -68.70 2.86
C SER A 36 -37.10 -68.88 1.33
N CYS A 37 -37.52 -67.83 0.62
CA CYS A 37 -37.54 -67.78 -0.84
C CYS A 37 -36.45 -66.85 -1.38
N HIS A 38 -36.24 -65.68 -0.78
CA HIS A 38 -35.36 -64.64 -1.32
C HIS A 38 -33.85 -64.91 -1.10
N GLU A 39 -33.45 -65.94 -0.36
CA GLU A 39 -32.04 -66.36 -0.29
C GLU A 39 -31.58 -67.20 -1.49
N ASP A 40 -32.51 -67.63 -2.36
CA ASP A 40 -32.17 -68.38 -3.57
C ASP A 40 -31.66 -67.46 -4.69
N LYS A 41 -30.42 -67.67 -5.12
CA LYS A 41 -29.78 -66.93 -6.22
C LYS A 41 -30.41 -67.17 -7.59
N SER A 42 -31.13 -68.27 -7.74
CA SER A 42 -31.83 -68.63 -8.98
C SER A 42 -33.22 -68.02 -9.07
N LEU A 43 -33.74 -67.46 -7.97
CA LEU A 43 -35.08 -66.88 -7.93
C LEU A 43 -35.13 -65.55 -8.70
N THR A 44 -36.05 -65.50 -9.66
CA THR A 44 -36.35 -64.32 -10.47
C THR A 44 -37.81 -63.92 -10.31
N GLY A 45 -38.07 -62.62 -10.26
CA GLY A 45 -39.42 -62.04 -10.31
C GLY A 45 -39.61 -61.17 -11.55
N THR A 46 -40.83 -60.71 -11.77
CA THR A 46 -41.14 -59.79 -12.87
C THR A 46 -41.28 -58.36 -12.35
N LYS A 47 -40.57 -57.41 -12.98
CA LYS A 47 -40.75 -55.98 -12.72
C LYS A 47 -41.05 -55.24 -14.02
N ARG A 48 -42.28 -54.73 -14.17
CA ARG A 48 -42.75 -54.04 -15.38
C ARG A 48 -42.47 -54.84 -16.66
N GLY A 49 -42.76 -56.14 -16.62
CA GLY A 49 -42.58 -57.06 -17.75
C GLY A 49 -41.12 -57.49 -18.04
N LYS A 50 -40.15 -57.14 -17.18
CA LYS A 50 -38.75 -57.61 -17.29
C LYS A 50 -38.41 -58.57 -16.16
N THR A 51 -37.79 -59.70 -16.49
CA THR A 51 -37.25 -60.66 -15.52
C THR A 51 -36.08 -60.03 -14.76
N VAL A 52 -36.18 -59.99 -13.43
CA VAL A 52 -35.14 -59.45 -12.55
C VAL A 52 -34.84 -60.44 -11.42
N SER A 53 -33.58 -60.53 -11.02
CA SER A 53 -33.20 -61.30 -9.82
C SER A 53 -33.81 -60.66 -8.58
N VAL A 54 -34.48 -61.45 -7.75
CA VAL A 54 -35.05 -61.01 -6.47
C VAL A 54 -34.26 -61.53 -5.26
N PHE A 55 -33.08 -62.12 -5.51
CA PHE A 55 -32.15 -62.59 -4.50
C PHE A 55 -31.71 -61.47 -3.52
N VAL A 56 -31.74 -61.79 -2.23
CA VAL A 56 -31.24 -60.97 -1.13
C VAL A 56 -30.18 -61.77 -0.38
N ASP A 57 -28.97 -61.22 -0.33
CA ASP A 57 -27.85 -61.81 0.42
C ASP A 57 -27.98 -61.43 1.90
N GLU A 58 -28.52 -62.33 2.72
CA GLU A 58 -28.72 -62.11 4.17
C GLU A 58 -27.43 -61.67 4.86
N LYS A 59 -26.29 -62.28 4.50
CA LYS A 59 -25.00 -61.91 5.09
C LYS A 59 -24.57 -60.50 4.75
N LYS A 60 -24.94 -59.98 3.57
CA LYS A 60 -24.67 -58.56 3.23
C LYS A 60 -25.69 -57.62 3.85
N PHE A 61 -26.96 -58.04 3.92
CA PHE A 61 -28.02 -57.25 4.57
C PHE A 61 -27.74 -57.07 6.07
N SER A 62 -27.22 -58.10 6.75
CA SER A 62 -26.88 -58.01 8.17
C SER A 62 -25.78 -56.98 8.49
N HIS A 63 -24.96 -56.61 7.50
CA HIS A 63 -23.98 -55.52 7.61
C HIS A 63 -24.51 -54.15 7.15
N SER A 64 -25.75 -54.08 6.67
CA SER A 64 -26.40 -52.81 6.38
C SER A 64 -26.69 -52.03 7.66
N ILE A 65 -26.75 -50.70 7.55
CA ILE A 65 -27.20 -49.84 8.66
C ILE A 65 -28.68 -50.08 9.02
N HIS A 66 -29.43 -50.71 8.11
CA HIS A 66 -30.84 -51.08 8.31
C HIS A 66 -31.01 -52.55 8.72
N SER A 67 -29.97 -53.25 9.17
CA SER A 67 -30.05 -54.66 9.54
C SER A 67 -31.06 -54.96 10.66
N SER A 68 -31.39 -53.97 11.48
CA SER A 68 -32.42 -54.04 12.52
C SER A 68 -33.85 -53.78 12.02
N VAL A 69 -34.02 -53.40 10.75
CA VAL A 69 -35.33 -53.16 10.13
C VAL A 69 -35.81 -54.46 9.50
N THR A 70 -37.06 -54.84 9.76
CA THR A 70 -37.66 -56.01 9.12
C THR A 70 -37.93 -55.76 7.64
N CYS A 71 -38.01 -56.81 6.82
CA CYS A 71 -38.28 -56.69 5.38
C CYS A 71 -39.57 -55.89 5.11
N VAL A 72 -40.65 -56.18 5.86
CA VAL A 72 -41.93 -55.46 5.80
C VAL A 72 -41.85 -54.02 6.33
N GLY A 73 -40.84 -53.70 7.16
CA GLY A 73 -40.59 -52.33 7.60
C GLY A 73 -40.17 -51.38 6.46
N CYS A 74 -39.55 -51.92 5.41
CA CYS A 74 -39.28 -51.18 4.17
C CYS A 74 -40.31 -51.47 3.08
N HIS A 75 -40.76 -52.73 2.97
CA HIS A 75 -41.82 -53.18 2.07
C HIS A 75 -43.17 -53.18 2.80
N SER A 76 -43.64 -52.00 3.19
CA SER A 76 -44.86 -51.86 3.98
C SER A 76 -46.12 -52.31 3.23
N ASP A 77 -46.06 -52.45 1.91
CA ASP A 77 -47.11 -53.03 1.09
C ASP A 77 -47.30 -54.54 1.29
N LEU A 78 -46.34 -55.22 1.93
CA LEU A 78 -46.37 -56.64 2.27
C LEU A 78 -46.85 -56.95 3.69
N GLU A 79 -47.07 -55.94 4.53
CA GLU A 79 -47.51 -56.16 5.91
C GLU A 79 -48.86 -56.89 5.96
N GLY A 80 -48.87 -58.11 6.51
CA GLY A 80 -50.07 -58.94 6.63
C GLY A 80 -50.60 -59.52 5.30
N LYS A 81 -49.76 -59.56 4.26
CA LYS A 81 -50.10 -60.20 2.98
C LYS A 81 -49.76 -61.68 2.97
N GLU A 82 -50.54 -62.47 2.23
CA GLU A 82 -50.25 -63.88 2.01
C GLU A 82 -49.00 -64.04 1.12
N LEU A 83 -48.10 -64.96 1.51
CA LEU A 83 -46.90 -65.33 0.76
C LEU A 83 -47.12 -66.68 0.07
N PRO A 84 -46.62 -66.89 -1.18
CA PRO A 84 -45.85 -65.95 -1.99
C PRO A 84 -46.68 -64.77 -2.49
N HIS A 85 -46.08 -63.58 -2.52
CA HIS A 85 -46.74 -62.34 -2.92
C HIS A 85 -46.80 -62.19 -4.45
N GLU A 86 -47.69 -61.33 -4.93
CA GLU A 86 -47.78 -60.94 -6.35
C GLU A 86 -46.53 -60.20 -6.84
N ASP A 87 -46.30 -60.23 -8.16
CA ASP A 87 -45.25 -59.45 -8.83
C ASP A 87 -45.54 -57.93 -8.77
N ASP A 88 -44.54 -57.09 -9.11
CA ASP A 88 -44.68 -55.62 -9.17
C ASP A 88 -45.01 -54.90 -7.85
N LEU A 89 -44.24 -55.22 -6.79
CA LEU A 89 -44.25 -54.47 -5.53
C LEU A 89 -44.06 -52.96 -5.70
N LYS A 90 -44.66 -52.20 -4.79
CA LYS A 90 -44.47 -50.74 -4.77
C LYS A 90 -43.01 -50.41 -4.46
N PRO A 91 -42.45 -49.34 -5.04
CA PRO A 91 -41.13 -48.86 -4.66
C PRO A 91 -41.07 -48.52 -3.17
N VAL A 92 -39.96 -48.87 -2.53
CA VAL A 92 -39.69 -48.51 -1.12
C VAL A 92 -39.54 -47.00 -1.00
N GLU A 93 -40.31 -46.39 -0.10
CA GLU A 93 -40.30 -44.96 0.18
C GLU A 93 -39.42 -44.64 1.39
N CYS A 94 -38.14 -44.35 1.17
CA CYS A 94 -37.19 -44.06 2.26
C CYS A 94 -37.60 -42.85 3.12
N GLY A 95 -38.41 -41.93 2.57
CA GLY A 95 -38.84 -40.70 3.24
C GLY A 95 -39.80 -40.92 4.41
N THR A 96 -40.38 -42.11 4.57
CA THR A 96 -41.22 -42.44 5.74
C THR A 96 -40.43 -42.39 7.05
N CYS A 97 -39.14 -42.76 7.01
CA CYS A 97 -38.22 -42.69 8.15
C CYS A 97 -37.15 -41.59 7.98
N HIS A 98 -36.88 -41.13 6.77
CA HIS A 98 -35.91 -40.07 6.46
C HIS A 98 -36.57 -38.80 5.91
N SER A 99 -37.61 -38.31 6.59
CA SER A 99 -38.41 -37.15 6.16
C SER A 99 -37.56 -35.91 5.85
N ASP A 100 -36.59 -35.59 6.71
CA ASP A 100 -35.75 -34.39 6.52
C ASP A 100 -34.90 -34.47 5.25
N GLN A 101 -34.35 -35.65 4.95
CA GLN A 101 -33.52 -35.85 3.77
C GLN A 101 -34.39 -35.90 2.51
N GLN A 102 -35.60 -36.47 2.60
CA GLN A 102 -36.59 -36.45 1.53
C GLN A 102 -37.00 -35.02 1.18
N ASP A 103 -37.26 -34.17 2.18
CA ASP A 103 -37.66 -32.77 1.99
C ASP A 103 -36.55 -31.94 1.34
N LEU A 104 -35.29 -32.16 1.74
CA LEU A 104 -34.14 -31.52 1.12
C LEU A 104 -33.99 -31.97 -0.33
N HIS A 105 -34.05 -33.28 -0.58
CA HIS A 105 -33.90 -33.84 -1.91
C HIS A 105 -34.99 -33.35 -2.86
N ALA A 106 -36.25 -33.28 -2.41
CA ALA A 106 -37.37 -32.76 -3.18
C ALA A 106 -37.16 -31.31 -3.66
N LYS A 107 -36.48 -30.48 -2.87
CA LYS A 107 -36.15 -29.09 -3.22
C LYS A 107 -34.97 -28.95 -4.19
N SER A 108 -34.11 -29.98 -4.26
CA SER A 108 -32.94 -30.02 -5.13
C SER A 108 -33.30 -30.09 -6.63
N LEU A 109 -32.31 -29.90 -7.49
CA LEU A 109 -32.47 -30.06 -8.94
C LEU A 109 -32.84 -31.50 -9.33
N HIS A 110 -32.32 -32.51 -8.61
CA HIS A 110 -32.66 -33.91 -8.84
C HIS A 110 -34.11 -34.19 -8.44
N GLY A 111 -34.56 -33.76 -7.25
CA GLY A 111 -35.94 -33.91 -6.81
C GLY A 111 -36.95 -33.19 -7.72
N LYS A 112 -36.63 -31.97 -8.16
CA LYS A 112 -37.43 -31.24 -9.17
C LYS A 112 -37.45 -31.92 -10.53
N ALA A 113 -36.42 -32.70 -10.89
CA ALA A 113 -36.44 -33.50 -12.11
C ALA A 113 -37.33 -34.73 -11.95
N ILE A 114 -37.29 -35.41 -10.80
CA ILE A 114 -38.22 -36.51 -10.46
C ILE A 114 -39.68 -36.03 -10.50
N SER A 115 -39.99 -34.87 -9.90
CA SER A 115 -41.37 -34.35 -9.88
C SER A 115 -41.90 -33.99 -11.27
N ARG A 116 -41.00 -33.79 -12.25
CA ARG A 116 -41.34 -33.57 -13.67
C ARG A 116 -41.42 -34.86 -14.47
N GLY A 117 -41.21 -36.02 -13.83
CA GLY A 117 -41.22 -37.33 -14.48
C GLY A 117 -39.98 -37.62 -15.32
N ASP A 118 -38.84 -36.97 -15.06
CA ASP A 118 -37.61 -37.22 -15.81
C ASP A 118 -37.05 -38.62 -15.47
N PRO A 119 -36.99 -39.56 -16.44
CA PRO A 119 -36.55 -40.94 -16.19
C PRO A 119 -35.06 -41.04 -15.86
N LEU A 120 -34.26 -40.00 -16.13
CA LEU A 120 -32.83 -39.97 -15.83
C LEU A 120 -32.51 -39.32 -14.47
N ALA A 121 -33.53 -38.85 -13.74
CA ALA A 121 -33.32 -38.23 -12.44
C ALA A 121 -32.97 -39.28 -11.36
N PRO A 122 -31.87 -39.11 -10.61
CA PRO A 122 -31.44 -40.09 -9.62
C PRO A 122 -32.34 -40.07 -8.38
N GLN A 123 -32.71 -41.26 -7.90
CA GLN A 123 -33.44 -41.51 -6.66
C GLN A 123 -32.47 -41.89 -5.53
N CYS A 124 -32.98 -41.98 -4.30
CA CYS A 124 -32.18 -42.29 -3.10
C CYS A 124 -31.30 -43.54 -3.29
N LYS A 125 -31.87 -44.60 -3.88
CA LYS A 125 -31.20 -45.88 -4.13
C LYS A 125 -30.07 -45.81 -5.16
N ASP A 126 -30.10 -44.84 -6.08
CA ASP A 126 -29.08 -44.68 -7.11
C ASP A 126 -27.78 -44.12 -6.53
N CYS A 127 -27.88 -43.45 -5.37
CA CYS A 127 -26.74 -42.92 -4.60
C CYS A 127 -26.33 -43.84 -3.44
N HIS A 128 -27.30 -44.38 -2.69
CA HIS A 128 -27.06 -45.13 -1.46
C HIS A 128 -27.06 -46.66 -1.63
N GLY A 129 -27.61 -47.18 -2.72
CA GLY A 129 -27.91 -48.59 -2.91
C GLY A 129 -29.27 -49.00 -2.31
N THR A 130 -29.52 -50.31 -2.27
CA THR A 130 -30.77 -50.92 -1.80
C THR A 130 -30.57 -51.72 -0.52
N HIS A 131 -30.50 -53.06 -0.56
CA HIS A 131 -30.40 -53.91 0.63
C HIS A 131 -29.01 -53.89 1.32
N THR A 132 -28.05 -53.14 0.78
CA THR A 132 -26.68 -53.07 1.30
C THR A 132 -26.26 -51.64 1.58
N VAL A 133 -27.17 -50.81 2.10
CA VAL A 133 -26.84 -49.43 2.50
C VAL A 133 -25.87 -49.47 3.68
N LEU A 134 -24.68 -48.90 3.49
CA LEU A 134 -23.65 -48.77 4.52
C LEU A 134 -23.58 -47.32 5.02
N ALA A 135 -23.16 -47.14 6.27
CA ALA A 135 -22.92 -45.82 6.85
C ALA A 135 -21.94 -45.00 5.99
N ALA A 136 -22.14 -43.68 5.87
CA ALA A 136 -21.29 -42.84 5.01
C ALA A 136 -19.81 -42.80 5.42
N LYS A 137 -19.50 -43.11 6.68
CA LYS A 137 -18.13 -43.23 7.21
C LYS A 137 -17.45 -44.55 6.84
N ASP A 138 -18.21 -45.56 6.40
CA ASP A 138 -17.65 -46.84 5.97
C ASP A 138 -16.97 -46.66 4.59
N PRO A 139 -15.66 -46.99 4.45
CA PRO A 139 -14.95 -46.90 3.17
C PRO A 139 -15.58 -47.71 2.03
N LYS A 140 -16.35 -48.76 2.35
CA LYS A 140 -17.07 -49.58 1.38
C LYS A 140 -18.39 -48.93 0.93
N SER A 141 -18.92 -47.96 1.65
CA SER A 141 -20.16 -47.25 1.29
C SER A 141 -20.05 -46.60 -0.09
N GLN A 142 -21.16 -46.56 -0.83
CA GLN A 142 -21.22 -45.88 -2.14
C GLN A 142 -21.03 -44.36 -2.00
N VAL A 143 -21.42 -43.81 -0.84
CA VAL A 143 -21.31 -42.38 -0.53
C VAL A 143 -20.08 -42.05 0.32
N ALA A 144 -19.08 -42.95 0.38
CA ALA A 144 -17.81 -42.67 1.03
C ALA A 144 -17.06 -41.53 0.30
N PRO A 145 -16.32 -40.64 1.00
CA PRO A 145 -15.70 -39.45 0.39
C PRO A 145 -14.89 -39.71 -0.89
N LEU A 146 -14.08 -40.77 -0.92
CA LEU A 146 -13.26 -41.16 -2.08
C LEU A 146 -14.09 -41.63 -3.29
N LYS A 147 -15.33 -42.07 -3.07
CA LYS A 147 -16.22 -42.60 -4.12
C LYS A 147 -17.20 -41.56 -4.65
N ILE A 148 -17.42 -40.45 -3.93
CA ILE A 148 -18.36 -39.40 -4.33
C ILE A 148 -18.09 -38.86 -5.75
N PRO A 149 -16.84 -38.52 -6.14
CA PRO A 149 -16.59 -38.04 -7.50
C PRO A 149 -17.06 -39.02 -8.58
N PHE A 150 -16.78 -40.31 -8.40
CA PHE A 150 -17.21 -41.36 -9.32
C PHE A 150 -18.71 -41.63 -9.27
N LEU A 151 -19.34 -41.51 -8.09
CA LEU A 151 -20.78 -41.64 -7.93
C LEU A 151 -21.52 -40.57 -8.74
N CYS A 152 -21.12 -39.31 -8.61
CA CYS A 152 -21.65 -38.21 -9.41
C CYS A 152 -21.29 -38.39 -10.90
N GLY A 153 -20.07 -38.85 -11.18
CA GLY A 153 -19.57 -39.13 -12.52
C GLY A 153 -20.41 -40.14 -13.31
N LYS A 154 -21.08 -41.11 -12.68
CA LYS A 154 -21.97 -42.05 -13.39
C LYS A 154 -23.00 -41.36 -14.30
N CYS A 155 -23.46 -40.17 -13.92
CA CYS A 155 -24.40 -39.38 -14.70
C CYS A 155 -23.78 -38.09 -15.27
N HIS A 156 -22.75 -37.53 -14.63
CA HIS A 156 -22.17 -36.23 -14.99
C HIS A 156 -20.80 -36.32 -15.70
N GLN A 157 -20.36 -37.51 -16.10
CA GLN A 157 -19.20 -37.68 -16.97
C GLN A 157 -19.60 -37.64 -18.46
N GLU A 158 -18.60 -37.47 -19.30
CA GLU A 158 -18.73 -37.41 -20.75
C GLU A 158 -19.32 -38.72 -21.30
N GLY A 159 -20.30 -38.61 -22.20
CA GLY A 159 -20.98 -39.77 -22.79
C GLY A 159 -22.05 -40.42 -21.89
N ALA A 160 -22.34 -39.86 -20.71
CA ALA A 160 -23.48 -40.30 -19.92
C ALA A 160 -24.80 -39.73 -20.51
N PRO A 161 -25.91 -40.48 -20.48
CA PRO A 161 -27.20 -40.02 -21.05
C PRO A 161 -27.69 -38.68 -20.50
N VAL A 162 -27.37 -38.35 -19.24
CA VAL A 162 -27.71 -37.08 -18.62
C VAL A 162 -26.91 -35.92 -19.21
N GLN A 163 -25.62 -36.13 -19.49
CA GLN A 163 -24.75 -35.10 -20.08
C GLN A 163 -25.06 -34.86 -21.57
N GLU A 164 -25.44 -35.90 -22.31
CA GLU A 164 -25.77 -35.79 -23.74
C GLU A 164 -27.17 -35.18 -23.98
N GLN A 165 -28.15 -35.49 -23.12
CA GLN A 165 -29.55 -35.13 -23.36
C GLN A 165 -30.03 -33.92 -22.55
N ARG A 166 -29.19 -33.32 -21.71
CA ARG A 166 -29.54 -32.15 -20.89
C ARG A 166 -28.47 -31.08 -21.02
N GLU A 167 -28.88 -29.83 -20.90
CA GLU A 167 -27.98 -28.69 -20.98
C GLU A 167 -27.16 -28.55 -19.69
N ILE A 168 -25.93 -29.07 -19.70
CA ILE A 168 -24.96 -28.92 -18.61
C ILE A 168 -23.82 -28.03 -19.12
N HIS A 169 -23.65 -26.87 -18.48
CA HIS A 169 -22.75 -25.81 -18.93
C HIS A 169 -21.25 -26.11 -18.67
N GLN A 170 -20.93 -27.26 -18.07
CA GLN A 170 -19.56 -27.65 -17.74
C GLN A 170 -19.28 -29.03 -18.34
N ASP A 171 -18.11 -29.17 -18.94
CA ASP A 171 -17.61 -30.37 -19.60
C ASP A 171 -16.33 -30.86 -18.93
N HIS A 172 -15.98 -32.12 -19.17
CA HIS A 172 -14.80 -32.80 -18.62
C HIS A 172 -14.70 -32.66 -17.10
N ILE A 173 -15.84 -32.65 -16.40
CA ILE A 173 -15.90 -32.22 -14.98
C ILE A 173 -15.08 -33.16 -14.09
N LEU A 174 -15.19 -34.47 -14.32
CA LEU A 174 -14.48 -35.46 -13.51
C LEU A 174 -12.97 -35.44 -13.78
N GLU A 175 -12.58 -35.34 -15.05
CA GLU A 175 -11.18 -35.17 -15.46
C GLU A 175 -10.60 -33.91 -14.83
N ASN A 176 -11.21 -32.76 -15.09
CA ASN A 176 -10.74 -31.47 -14.62
C ASN A 176 -10.70 -31.39 -13.07
N PHE A 177 -11.69 -31.98 -12.37
CA PHE A 177 -11.66 -32.09 -10.90
C PHE A 177 -10.52 -32.97 -10.43
N SER A 178 -10.29 -34.12 -11.07
CA SER A 178 -9.24 -35.08 -10.68
C SER A 178 -7.83 -34.49 -10.77
N GLU A 179 -7.64 -33.54 -11.68
CA GLU A 179 -6.39 -32.81 -11.81
C GLU A 179 -6.27 -31.71 -10.75
N SER A 180 -7.39 -31.11 -10.30
CA SER A 180 -7.38 -29.98 -9.35
C SER A 180 -6.65 -30.31 -8.05
N ILE A 181 -6.24 -29.28 -7.28
CA ILE A 181 -5.57 -29.51 -5.99
C ILE A 181 -6.46 -30.29 -4.99
N HIS A 182 -7.78 -30.13 -5.08
CA HIS A 182 -8.73 -30.89 -4.27
C HIS A 182 -8.82 -32.35 -4.74
N GLY A 183 -8.84 -32.58 -6.06
CA GLY A 183 -8.80 -33.93 -6.65
C GLY A 183 -7.48 -34.65 -6.42
N GLU A 184 -6.34 -33.96 -6.51
CA GLU A 184 -5.02 -34.50 -6.15
C GLU A 184 -5.00 -34.93 -4.68
N GLY A 185 -5.49 -34.07 -3.79
CA GLY A 185 -5.61 -34.38 -2.36
C GLY A 185 -6.51 -35.59 -2.10
N LEU A 186 -7.71 -35.61 -2.68
CA LEU A 186 -8.70 -36.66 -2.46
C LEU A 186 -8.31 -37.98 -3.14
N LEU A 187 -8.10 -37.97 -4.45
CA LEU A 187 -7.96 -39.17 -5.28
C LEU A 187 -6.53 -39.73 -5.30
N ARG A 188 -5.49 -38.88 -5.34
CA ARG A 188 -4.09 -39.34 -5.41
C ARG A 188 -3.46 -39.53 -4.03
N LYS A 189 -3.76 -38.64 -3.08
CA LYS A 189 -3.19 -38.67 -1.73
C LYS A 189 -4.11 -39.33 -0.69
N GLY A 190 -5.34 -39.69 -1.07
CA GLY A 190 -6.28 -40.37 -0.18
C GLY A 190 -6.78 -39.52 0.99
N LEU A 191 -6.66 -38.19 0.91
CA LEU A 191 -7.05 -37.29 1.99
C LEU A 191 -8.58 -37.12 1.98
N ILE A 192 -9.28 -37.90 2.82
CA ILE A 192 -10.75 -37.85 2.92
C ILE A 192 -11.31 -36.52 3.45
N VAL A 193 -10.44 -35.65 3.99
CA VAL A 193 -10.77 -34.28 4.40
C VAL A 193 -10.73 -33.28 3.24
N ALA A 194 -10.18 -33.69 2.08
CA ALA A 194 -10.17 -32.85 0.89
C ALA A 194 -11.60 -32.64 0.36
N PRO A 195 -11.93 -31.45 -0.17
CA PRO A 195 -13.24 -31.18 -0.74
C PRO A 195 -13.60 -32.14 -1.89
N HIS A 196 -14.87 -32.52 -1.95
CA HIS A 196 -15.48 -33.33 -3.01
C HIS A 196 -16.80 -32.68 -3.49
N CYS A 197 -17.43 -33.24 -4.52
CA CYS A 197 -18.62 -32.66 -5.16
C CYS A 197 -19.71 -32.28 -4.12
N ALA A 198 -20.06 -33.22 -3.24
CA ALA A 198 -21.08 -33.01 -2.21
C ALA A 198 -20.69 -32.04 -1.07
N SER A 199 -19.40 -31.78 -0.80
CA SER A 199 -19.00 -30.80 0.22
C SER A 199 -19.14 -29.36 -0.28
N CYS A 200 -19.05 -29.17 -1.61
CA CYS A 200 -19.25 -27.87 -2.26
C CYS A 200 -20.70 -27.65 -2.68
N HIS A 201 -21.37 -28.66 -3.28
CA HIS A 201 -22.73 -28.56 -3.82
C HIS A 201 -23.85 -29.03 -2.89
N THR A 202 -23.53 -29.60 -1.72
CA THR A 202 -24.47 -30.17 -0.73
C THR A 202 -25.19 -31.44 -1.20
N ALA A 203 -24.93 -32.60 -0.58
CA ALA A 203 -25.36 -33.94 -1.03
C ALA A 203 -26.87 -34.09 -1.35
N HIS A 204 -27.76 -33.54 -0.51
CA HIS A 204 -29.21 -33.68 -0.68
C HIS A 204 -29.92 -32.37 -1.07
N SER A 205 -29.17 -31.29 -1.30
CA SER A 205 -29.73 -29.97 -1.62
C SER A 205 -28.93 -29.28 -2.73
N ILE A 206 -28.73 -30.01 -3.82
CA ILE A 206 -28.02 -29.51 -5.01
C ILE A 206 -28.92 -28.50 -5.72
N LEU A 207 -28.57 -27.22 -5.61
CA LEU A 207 -29.30 -26.09 -6.20
C LEU A 207 -28.47 -25.40 -7.28
N LYS A 208 -29.12 -24.62 -8.16
CA LYS A 208 -28.42 -23.81 -9.17
C LYS A 208 -27.57 -22.74 -8.49
N HIS A 209 -26.45 -22.34 -9.10
CA HIS A 209 -25.60 -21.26 -8.57
C HIS A 209 -26.32 -19.90 -8.52
N THR A 210 -27.42 -19.72 -9.25
CA THR A 210 -28.26 -18.51 -9.22
C THR A 210 -29.27 -18.51 -8.08
N ASP A 211 -29.50 -19.65 -7.43
CA ASP A 211 -30.41 -19.74 -6.28
C ASP A 211 -29.71 -19.18 -5.03
N PRO A 212 -30.30 -18.19 -4.33
CA PRO A 212 -29.68 -17.58 -3.15
C PRO A 212 -29.48 -18.57 -1.99
N ASN A 213 -30.16 -19.71 -1.98
CA ASN A 213 -29.98 -20.77 -0.97
C ASN A 213 -28.89 -21.77 -1.35
N SER A 214 -28.32 -21.68 -2.56
CA SER A 214 -27.26 -22.58 -3.00
C SER A 214 -25.95 -22.30 -2.24
N SER A 215 -25.26 -23.35 -1.83
CA SER A 215 -23.93 -23.24 -1.20
C SER A 215 -22.89 -22.62 -2.14
N ILE A 216 -23.11 -22.72 -3.44
CA ILE A 216 -22.25 -22.13 -4.47
C ILE A 216 -22.82 -20.83 -5.07
N ALA A 217 -23.85 -20.25 -4.45
CA ALA A 217 -24.32 -18.92 -4.83
C ALA A 217 -23.22 -17.89 -4.61
N ARG A 218 -23.16 -16.84 -5.45
CA ARG A 218 -22.12 -15.80 -5.38
C ARG A 218 -21.97 -15.19 -3.98
N THR A 219 -23.09 -15.01 -3.26
CA THR A 219 -23.11 -14.50 -1.88
C THR A 219 -22.71 -15.52 -0.82
N ASN A 220 -22.83 -16.82 -1.11
CA ASN A 220 -22.55 -17.91 -0.17
C ASN A 220 -21.20 -18.59 -0.42
N ILE A 221 -20.57 -18.37 -1.58
CA ILE A 221 -19.36 -19.10 -2.00
C ILE A 221 -18.20 -18.90 -1.03
N ALA A 222 -18.00 -17.67 -0.53
CA ALA A 222 -16.97 -17.38 0.46
C ALA A 222 -17.19 -18.20 1.73
N LYS A 223 -18.43 -18.20 2.26
CA LYS A 223 -18.84 -19.01 3.42
C LYS A 223 -18.63 -20.51 3.18
N THR A 224 -18.80 -20.98 1.95
CA THR A 224 -18.56 -22.39 1.60
C THR A 224 -17.07 -22.74 1.60
N CYS A 225 -16.22 -21.89 1.01
CA CYS A 225 -14.77 -22.09 0.98
C CYS A 225 -14.13 -21.96 2.38
N THR A 226 -14.60 -21.03 3.21
CA THR A 226 -14.05 -20.78 4.56
C THR A 226 -14.38 -21.87 5.57
N LYS A 227 -15.28 -22.81 5.25
CA LYS A 227 -15.45 -24.05 6.04
C LYS A 227 -14.15 -24.83 6.18
N CYS A 228 -13.27 -24.76 5.18
CA CYS A 228 -11.97 -25.41 5.18
C CYS A 228 -10.82 -24.41 5.15
N HIS A 229 -10.96 -23.29 4.42
CA HIS A 229 -9.94 -22.24 4.33
C HIS A 229 -10.19 -21.11 5.34
N ALA A 230 -10.14 -21.44 6.63
CA ALA A 230 -10.47 -20.50 7.71
C ALA A 230 -9.56 -19.24 7.75
N GLU A 231 -8.30 -19.35 7.30
CA GLU A 231 -7.35 -18.23 7.27
C GLU A 231 -7.20 -17.58 5.89
N ILE A 232 -8.15 -17.83 4.96
CA ILE A 232 -8.04 -17.32 3.59
C ILE A 232 -7.97 -15.79 3.52
N GLU A 233 -8.57 -15.09 4.49
CA GLU A 233 -8.47 -13.64 4.58
C GLU A 233 -7.04 -13.18 4.88
N GLN A 234 -6.32 -13.87 5.76
CA GLN A 234 -4.95 -13.48 6.15
C GLN A 234 -3.99 -13.55 4.96
N VAL A 235 -4.11 -14.60 4.13
CA VAL A 235 -3.25 -14.77 2.96
C VAL A 235 -3.54 -13.75 1.86
N HIS A 236 -4.76 -13.20 1.82
CA HIS A 236 -5.12 -12.17 0.84
C HIS A 236 -4.97 -10.73 1.34
N ARG A 237 -4.74 -10.45 2.63
CA ARG A 237 -4.68 -9.08 3.22
C ARG A 237 -3.79 -8.08 2.47
N LYS A 238 -2.70 -8.54 1.83
CA LYS A 238 -1.79 -7.68 1.04
C LYS A 238 -2.38 -7.24 -0.30
N ILE A 239 -3.33 -8.01 -0.83
CA ILE A 239 -3.98 -7.79 -2.12
C ILE A 239 -5.41 -7.31 -1.87
N ILE A 240 -6.22 -8.07 -1.13
CA ILE A 240 -7.63 -7.78 -0.87
C ILE A 240 -7.88 -7.56 0.62
N LYS A 241 -8.69 -6.55 0.96
CA LYS A 241 -9.15 -6.32 2.35
C LYS A 241 -10.10 -7.45 2.76
N GLY A 242 -9.68 -8.28 3.72
CA GLY A 242 -10.44 -9.45 4.21
C GLY A 242 -11.91 -9.16 4.53
N GLU A 243 -12.17 -8.08 5.28
CA GLU A 243 -13.53 -7.69 5.70
C GLU A 243 -14.51 -7.43 4.54
N LEU A 244 -14.02 -7.15 3.33
CA LEU A 244 -14.87 -6.90 2.16
C LEU A 244 -15.58 -8.18 1.68
N TRP A 245 -15.02 -9.38 1.89
CA TRP A 245 -15.67 -10.63 1.50
C TRP A 245 -16.94 -10.92 2.30
N GLU A 246 -17.00 -10.48 3.56
CA GLU A 246 -18.16 -10.68 4.43
C GLU A 246 -19.19 -9.54 4.29
N LYS A 247 -18.72 -8.30 4.12
CA LYS A 247 -19.58 -7.11 4.22
C LYS A 247 -19.99 -6.53 2.86
N GLN A 248 -19.21 -6.73 1.81
CA GLN A 248 -19.39 -6.06 0.51
C GLN A 248 -19.06 -6.99 -0.68
N SER A 249 -19.75 -8.13 -0.76
CA SER A 249 -19.52 -9.16 -1.79
C SER A 249 -19.70 -8.71 -3.25
N HIS A 250 -20.27 -7.54 -3.50
CA HIS A 250 -20.45 -6.95 -4.83
C HIS A 250 -19.22 -6.15 -5.32
N THR A 251 -18.31 -5.78 -4.42
CA THR A 251 -17.09 -4.99 -4.76
C THR A 251 -15.87 -5.87 -5.06
N LEU A 252 -15.97 -7.17 -4.77
CA LEU A 252 -14.91 -8.14 -5.00
C LEU A 252 -15.34 -9.19 -6.04
N PRO A 253 -14.40 -9.69 -6.85
CA PRO A 253 -14.60 -10.94 -7.58
C PRO A 253 -14.92 -12.07 -6.58
N ALA A 254 -15.85 -12.94 -6.95
CA ALA A 254 -16.11 -14.16 -6.19
C ALA A 254 -14.85 -15.04 -6.17
N CYS A 255 -14.68 -15.90 -5.16
CA CYS A 255 -13.50 -16.79 -5.09
C CYS A 255 -13.30 -17.58 -6.40
N VAL A 256 -14.41 -18.01 -7.02
CA VAL A 256 -14.42 -18.75 -8.28
C VAL A 256 -14.05 -17.92 -9.50
N ASP A 257 -14.21 -16.59 -9.45
CA ASP A 257 -13.80 -15.68 -10.51
C ASP A 257 -12.26 -15.64 -10.61
N CYS A 258 -11.52 -16.00 -9.57
CA CYS A 258 -10.06 -16.09 -9.56
C CYS A 258 -9.53 -17.53 -9.48
N HIS A 259 -10.32 -18.47 -8.95
CA HIS A 259 -9.94 -19.86 -8.73
C HIS A 259 -11.02 -20.82 -9.24
N GLN A 260 -10.81 -21.47 -10.38
CA GLN A 260 -11.78 -22.45 -10.87
C GLN A 260 -11.74 -23.72 -10.00
N PRO A 261 -12.82 -24.09 -9.29
CA PRO A 261 -12.82 -25.24 -8.39
C PRO A 261 -12.85 -26.58 -9.14
N HIS A 262 -13.19 -26.55 -10.43
CA HIS A 262 -13.28 -27.73 -11.27
C HIS A 262 -12.12 -27.91 -12.24
N LYS A 263 -11.07 -27.06 -12.30
CA LYS A 263 -9.95 -27.17 -13.27
C LYS A 263 -8.58 -26.92 -12.62
N VAL A 264 -7.49 -27.41 -13.22
CA VAL A 264 -6.11 -27.14 -12.76
C VAL A 264 -5.59 -25.77 -13.10
N ARG A 265 -4.85 -25.19 -12.15
CA ARG A 265 -4.04 -23.96 -12.32
C ARG A 265 -2.98 -24.10 -13.42
N LYS A 266 -2.97 -23.15 -14.36
CA LYS A 266 -1.81 -22.25 -14.57
C LYS A 266 -2.06 -21.02 -15.45
N VAL A 267 -3.29 -20.58 -15.71
CA VAL A 267 -3.51 -19.24 -16.27
C VAL A 267 -4.81 -18.69 -15.70
N PHE A 268 -4.76 -17.43 -15.28
CA PHE A 268 -5.94 -16.63 -14.99
C PHE A 268 -6.70 -16.38 -16.32
N TYR A 269 -7.98 -16.74 -16.34
CA TYR A 269 -9.06 -16.50 -17.36
C TYR A 269 -9.06 -17.45 -18.57
N ASP A 270 -10.21 -18.07 -18.91
CA ASP A 270 -11.29 -17.47 -19.74
C ASP A 270 -12.76 -17.66 -19.26
N GLN A 271 -13.05 -18.06 -18.01
CA GLN A 271 -14.42 -18.39 -17.58
C GLN A 271 -15.02 -17.46 -16.49
N GLY A 272 -14.60 -16.19 -16.48
CA GLY A 272 -15.52 -15.07 -16.23
C GLY A 272 -16.13 -14.63 -17.57
N MET A 273 -17.05 -13.65 -17.59
CA MET A 273 -17.48 -13.05 -18.86
C MET A 273 -16.23 -12.71 -19.68
N ALA A 274 -16.13 -13.25 -20.90
CA ALA A 274 -14.91 -13.09 -21.66
C ALA A 274 -14.75 -11.60 -21.98
N ASP A 275 -13.51 -11.09 -21.98
CA ASP A 275 -13.27 -9.71 -22.38
C ASP A 275 -13.89 -9.43 -23.75
N SER A 276 -13.91 -10.42 -24.65
CA SER A 276 -14.60 -10.37 -25.93
C SER A 276 -16.07 -10.01 -25.82
N ASP A 277 -16.79 -10.49 -24.81
CA ASP A 277 -18.21 -10.18 -24.61
C ASP A 277 -18.42 -8.71 -24.25
N CYS A 278 -17.52 -8.14 -23.45
CA CYS A 278 -17.52 -6.70 -23.15
C CYS A 278 -17.14 -5.89 -24.40
N MET A 279 -16.11 -6.33 -25.12
CA MET A 279 -15.60 -5.64 -26.30
C MET A 279 -16.58 -5.59 -27.47
N ARG A 280 -17.57 -6.49 -27.54
CA ARG A 280 -18.68 -6.39 -28.52
C ARG A 280 -19.40 -5.04 -28.47
N CYS A 281 -19.48 -4.43 -27.29
CA CYS A 281 -20.03 -3.08 -27.11
C CYS A 281 -18.91 -2.03 -27.00
N HIS A 282 -17.84 -2.33 -26.27
CA HIS A 282 -16.82 -1.35 -25.91
C HIS A 282 -15.76 -1.09 -26.99
N ASP A 283 -15.70 -1.90 -28.05
CA ASP A 283 -14.86 -1.63 -29.23
C ASP A 283 -15.52 -0.64 -30.21
N GLN A 284 -16.80 -0.34 -30.01
CA GLN A 284 -17.52 0.63 -30.85
C GLN A 284 -17.25 2.05 -30.35
N LYS A 285 -16.63 2.89 -31.19
CA LYS A 285 -16.38 4.31 -30.89
C LYS A 285 -17.66 5.12 -30.62
N THR A 286 -18.80 4.64 -31.11
CA THR A 286 -20.12 5.23 -30.94
C THR A 286 -20.77 4.91 -29.58
N THR A 287 -20.22 3.98 -28.80
CA THR A 287 -20.79 3.61 -27.51
C THR A 287 -20.57 4.73 -26.50
N THR A 288 -21.68 5.25 -25.96
CA THR A 288 -21.69 6.32 -24.96
C THR A 288 -22.51 5.93 -23.74
N SER A 289 -22.20 6.53 -22.59
CA SER A 289 -22.96 6.30 -21.37
C SER A 289 -24.32 6.97 -21.46
N SER A 290 -25.38 6.25 -21.10
CA SER A 290 -26.74 6.78 -21.00
C SER A 290 -26.91 7.82 -19.87
N LYS A 291 -25.97 7.90 -18.92
CA LYS A 291 -26.06 8.79 -17.76
C LYS A 291 -25.47 10.18 -18.01
N ASP A 292 -24.35 10.24 -18.73
CA ASP A 292 -23.57 11.48 -18.90
C ASP A 292 -23.01 11.68 -20.31
N GLY A 293 -23.37 10.82 -21.27
CA GLY A 293 -22.98 10.95 -22.67
C GLY A 293 -21.49 10.72 -22.96
N ARG A 294 -20.67 10.37 -21.95
CA ARG A 294 -19.24 10.13 -22.13
C ARG A 294 -19.01 8.90 -23.00
N SER A 295 -17.94 8.92 -23.81
CA SER A 295 -17.54 7.73 -24.56
C SER A 295 -17.19 6.58 -23.61
N LEU A 296 -17.70 5.40 -23.93
CA LEU A 296 -17.36 4.14 -23.27
C LEU A 296 -16.43 3.29 -24.13
N TYR A 297 -15.90 3.85 -25.22
CA TYR A 297 -14.92 3.17 -26.06
C TYR A 297 -13.68 2.80 -25.25
N VAL A 298 -13.26 1.55 -25.37
CA VAL A 298 -12.03 1.02 -24.78
C VAL A 298 -11.21 0.42 -25.90
N GLN A 299 -9.97 0.88 -26.06
CA GLN A 299 -9.01 0.23 -26.94
C GLN A 299 -8.41 -0.96 -26.19
N TYR A 300 -8.72 -2.18 -26.63
CA TYR A 300 -8.30 -3.38 -25.90
C TYR A 300 -6.78 -3.54 -25.81
N ASP A 301 -6.05 -3.06 -26.82
CA ASP A 301 -4.59 -3.07 -26.82
C ASP A 301 -3.98 -2.25 -25.66
N ASP A 302 -4.65 -1.20 -25.19
CA ASP A 302 -4.19 -0.42 -24.03
C ASP A 302 -4.16 -1.27 -22.75
N VAL A 303 -5.17 -2.13 -22.57
CA VAL A 303 -5.26 -3.04 -21.43
C VAL A 303 -4.18 -4.12 -21.54
N LYS A 304 -3.98 -4.70 -22.72
CA LYS A 304 -2.94 -5.71 -22.99
C LYS A 304 -1.52 -5.23 -22.74
N HIS A 305 -1.25 -3.93 -22.91
CA HIS A 305 0.05 -3.33 -22.62
C HIS A 305 0.13 -2.66 -21.24
N SER A 306 -0.91 -2.83 -20.41
CA SER A 306 -0.93 -2.33 -19.04
C SER A 306 -0.36 -3.34 -18.05
N ARG A 307 -0.15 -2.91 -16.80
CA ARG A 307 0.17 -3.83 -15.67
C ARG A 307 -0.97 -4.78 -15.34
N HIS A 308 -2.17 -4.49 -15.83
CA HIS A 308 -3.38 -5.30 -15.67
C HIS A 308 -3.66 -6.19 -16.89
N ALA A 309 -2.70 -6.42 -17.79
CA ALA A 309 -2.88 -7.25 -18.98
C ALA A 309 -3.37 -8.70 -18.71
N LYS A 310 -3.19 -9.19 -17.48
CA LYS A 310 -3.63 -10.52 -17.02
C LYS A 310 -4.90 -10.47 -16.16
N VAL A 311 -5.55 -9.31 -16.08
CA VAL A 311 -6.75 -9.07 -15.30
C VAL A 311 -7.91 -8.86 -16.27
N SER A 312 -8.94 -9.69 -16.19
CA SER A 312 -10.12 -9.56 -17.05
C SER A 312 -10.97 -8.35 -16.68
N CYS A 313 -11.77 -7.85 -17.62
CA CYS A 313 -12.65 -6.71 -17.39
C CYS A 313 -13.57 -6.92 -16.18
N SER A 314 -14.14 -8.12 -16.02
CA SER A 314 -15.06 -8.47 -14.93
C SER A 314 -14.40 -8.50 -13.55
N GLN A 315 -13.08 -8.62 -13.46
CA GLN A 315 -12.39 -8.55 -12.16
C GLN A 315 -12.29 -7.13 -11.61
N CYS A 316 -12.16 -6.14 -12.51
CA CYS A 316 -12.18 -4.73 -12.12
C CYS A 316 -13.63 -4.23 -12.02
N HIS A 317 -14.47 -4.62 -12.97
CA HIS A 317 -15.90 -4.32 -13.01
C HIS A 317 -16.71 -5.45 -12.36
N SER A 318 -16.58 -5.61 -11.04
CA SER A 318 -17.10 -6.75 -10.26
C SER A 318 -18.63 -6.97 -10.31
N GLU A 319 -19.40 -5.98 -10.77
CA GLU A 319 -20.83 -6.11 -11.04
C GLU A 319 -21.13 -6.92 -12.31
N VAL A 320 -20.21 -6.94 -13.27
CA VAL A 320 -20.38 -7.63 -14.55
C VAL A 320 -20.09 -9.11 -14.35
N ASN A 321 -21.07 -9.97 -14.60
CA ASN A 321 -20.92 -11.42 -14.44
C ASN A 321 -21.76 -12.24 -15.44
N ALA A 322 -21.40 -13.50 -15.62
CA ALA A 322 -22.01 -14.42 -16.60
C ALA A 322 -23.50 -14.77 -16.31
N SER A 323 -24.05 -14.38 -15.16
CA SER A 323 -25.47 -14.59 -14.85
C SER A 323 -26.39 -13.47 -15.35
N HIS A 324 -25.83 -12.36 -15.86
CA HIS A 324 -26.63 -11.29 -16.47
C HIS A 324 -27.03 -11.64 -17.90
N VAL A 325 -28.26 -11.28 -18.26
CA VAL A 325 -28.83 -11.52 -19.60
C VAL A 325 -28.09 -10.72 -20.68
N ARG A 326 -27.50 -9.57 -20.33
CA ARG A 326 -26.69 -8.76 -21.24
C ARG A 326 -25.31 -8.46 -20.63
N PRO A 327 -24.21 -8.81 -21.32
CA PRO A 327 -22.84 -8.45 -20.93
C PRO A 327 -22.60 -6.97 -20.62
N CYS A 328 -23.30 -6.10 -21.35
CA CYS A 328 -23.16 -4.65 -21.29
C CYS A 328 -24.26 -3.99 -20.43
N GLU A 329 -24.81 -4.68 -19.43
CA GLU A 329 -25.70 -4.03 -18.46
C GLU A 329 -24.96 -2.91 -17.72
N THR A 330 -25.66 -1.80 -17.45
CA THR A 330 -25.02 -0.60 -16.88
C THR A 330 -24.59 -0.87 -15.45
N ILE A 331 -23.29 -0.88 -15.19
CA ILE A 331 -22.75 -0.93 -13.83
C ILE A 331 -23.16 0.32 -13.05
N THR A 332 -23.47 0.12 -11.77
CA THR A 332 -23.96 1.15 -10.86
C THR A 332 -22.87 1.72 -9.96
N HIS A 333 -21.84 0.93 -9.67
CA HIS A 333 -20.67 1.32 -8.89
C HIS A 333 -19.42 1.49 -9.78
N LYS A 334 -18.50 2.33 -9.30
CA LYS A 334 -17.21 2.57 -9.95
C LYS A 334 -16.21 1.47 -9.55
N VAL A 335 -15.19 1.28 -10.39
CA VAL A 335 -14.07 0.38 -10.06
C VAL A 335 -13.35 0.90 -8.81
N GLU A 336 -13.31 0.06 -7.77
CA GLU A 336 -12.64 0.37 -6.51
C GLU A 336 -11.24 -0.24 -6.47
N CYS A 337 -10.21 0.50 -6.89
CA CYS A 337 -8.83 -0.03 -6.98
C CYS A 337 -8.31 -0.55 -5.62
N SER A 338 -8.79 0.01 -4.51
CA SER A 338 -8.42 -0.41 -3.15
C SER A 338 -8.94 -1.81 -2.76
N SER A 339 -9.82 -2.39 -3.57
CA SER A 339 -10.27 -3.77 -3.40
C SER A 339 -9.15 -4.78 -3.67
N CYS A 340 -8.23 -4.49 -4.61
CA CYS A 340 -7.05 -5.29 -4.95
C CYS A 340 -5.71 -4.64 -4.56
N HIS A 341 -5.71 -3.35 -4.23
CA HIS A 341 -4.56 -2.62 -3.69
C HIS A 341 -4.83 -2.16 -2.26
N ALA A 342 -5.17 -3.11 -1.38
CA ALA A 342 -5.66 -2.84 -0.03
C ALA A 342 -4.75 -1.93 0.82
N GLU A 343 -3.46 -2.26 0.88
CA GLU A 343 -2.47 -1.52 1.68
C GLU A 343 -2.28 -0.09 1.16
N VAL A 344 -2.07 0.06 -0.15
CA VAL A 344 -1.91 1.37 -0.80
C VAL A 344 -3.18 2.21 -0.67
N GLY A 345 -4.35 1.57 -0.81
CA GLY A 345 -5.64 2.22 -0.62
C GLY A 345 -5.83 2.75 0.81
N GLN A 346 -5.34 2.02 1.82
CA GLN A 346 -5.38 2.47 3.21
C GLN A 346 -4.45 3.67 3.46
N GLN A 347 -3.22 3.63 2.93
CA GLN A 347 -2.29 4.76 2.99
C GLN A 347 -2.88 6.01 2.32
N TYR A 348 -3.48 5.82 1.14
CA TYR A 348 -4.15 6.89 0.41
C TYR A 348 -5.31 7.49 1.20
N GLN A 349 -6.14 6.67 1.84
CA GLN A 349 -7.25 7.13 2.68
C GLN A 349 -6.79 8.01 3.86
N THR A 350 -5.61 7.74 4.43
CA THR A 350 -5.07 8.55 5.53
C THR A 350 -4.38 9.85 5.07
N SER A 351 -4.00 9.92 3.79
CA SER A 351 -3.36 11.08 3.17
C SER A 351 -4.30 12.29 3.09
N MET A 352 -3.75 13.48 2.81
CA MET A 352 -4.55 14.67 2.56
C MET A 352 -5.43 14.51 1.30
N HIS A 353 -4.92 13.87 0.24
CA HIS A 353 -5.71 13.61 -0.97
C HIS A 353 -6.92 12.72 -0.67
N GLY A 354 -6.73 11.60 0.03
CA GLY A 354 -7.83 10.70 0.40
C GLY A 354 -8.83 11.33 1.35
N LYS A 355 -8.35 12.12 2.33
CA LYS A 355 -9.22 12.90 3.23
C LYS A 355 -10.08 13.90 2.45
N LEU A 356 -9.53 14.57 1.43
CA LEU A 356 -10.29 15.49 0.60
C LEU A 356 -11.29 14.77 -0.31
N VAL A 357 -10.92 13.60 -0.88
CA VAL A 357 -11.87 12.76 -1.64
C VAL A 357 -13.02 12.30 -0.75
N SER A 358 -12.78 11.87 0.49
CA SER A 358 -13.85 11.47 1.43
C SER A 358 -14.80 12.61 1.79
N LYS A 359 -14.37 13.87 1.62
CA LYS A 359 -15.16 15.07 1.83
C LYS A 359 -15.87 15.55 0.55
N ASN A 360 -15.79 14.78 -0.54
CA ASN A 360 -16.30 15.14 -1.86
C ASN A 360 -15.72 16.46 -2.41
N ASP A 361 -14.47 16.78 -2.08
CA ASP A 361 -13.81 17.97 -2.67
C ASP A 361 -13.52 17.71 -4.16
N PRO A 362 -14.05 18.53 -5.08
CA PRO A 362 -13.90 18.31 -6.53
C PRO A 362 -12.46 18.47 -7.03
N ASN A 363 -11.55 19.01 -6.21
CA ASN A 363 -10.14 19.20 -6.56
C ASN A 363 -9.24 18.08 -6.01
N ALA A 364 -9.80 17.10 -5.31
CA ALA A 364 -9.04 16.00 -4.75
C ALA A 364 -8.73 14.94 -5.82
N PRO A 365 -7.45 14.58 -6.04
CA PRO A 365 -7.08 13.57 -7.03
C PRO A 365 -7.41 12.16 -6.51
N THR A 366 -8.07 11.33 -7.32
CA THR A 366 -8.28 9.90 -7.05
C THR A 366 -7.19 9.06 -7.71
N CYS A 367 -7.26 7.73 -7.57
CA CYS A 367 -6.29 6.81 -8.16
C CYS A 367 -6.14 7.02 -9.69
N LYS A 368 -7.25 7.30 -10.38
CA LYS A 368 -7.27 7.40 -11.85
C LYS A 368 -6.66 8.70 -12.39
N GLU A 369 -6.72 9.79 -11.63
CA GLU A 369 -6.09 11.06 -12.02
C GLU A 369 -4.56 10.91 -12.03
N CYS A 370 -4.02 10.16 -11.07
CA CYS A 370 -2.58 9.91 -10.96
C CYS A 370 -2.09 8.78 -11.89
N HIS A 371 -2.77 7.64 -11.93
CA HIS A 371 -2.31 6.44 -12.64
C HIS A 371 -2.92 6.26 -14.03
N GLY A 372 -4.09 6.83 -14.29
CA GLY A 372 -4.90 6.53 -15.47
C GLY A 372 -5.96 5.46 -15.22
N THR A 373 -6.55 4.93 -16.29
CA THR A 373 -7.66 3.96 -16.24
C THR A 373 -7.25 2.60 -16.79
N HIS A 374 -7.38 2.37 -18.10
CA HIS A 374 -7.13 1.07 -18.75
C HIS A 374 -5.67 0.88 -19.18
N SER A 375 -4.92 1.96 -19.38
CA SER A 375 -3.52 1.96 -19.86
C SER A 375 -2.51 2.16 -18.72
N VAL A 376 -2.80 1.64 -17.51
CA VAL A 376 -1.96 1.83 -16.31
C VAL A 376 -0.63 1.08 -16.45
N LYS A 377 0.48 1.82 -16.49
CA LYS A 377 1.85 1.29 -16.65
C LYS A 377 2.62 1.26 -15.33
N GLY A 378 3.70 0.47 -15.29
CA GLY A 378 4.55 0.36 -14.11
C GLY A 378 5.40 1.63 -13.89
N LYS A 379 5.84 1.90 -12.66
CA LYS A 379 6.67 3.08 -12.35
C LYS A 379 8.04 3.09 -13.05
N ASP A 380 8.50 1.94 -13.53
CA ASP A 380 9.80 1.78 -14.20
C ASP A 380 9.68 1.92 -15.73
N ASP A 381 8.45 2.04 -16.25
CA ASP A 381 8.16 2.25 -17.66
C ASP A 381 8.21 3.75 -17.98
N PRO A 382 9.06 4.21 -18.93
CA PRO A 382 9.18 5.63 -19.29
C PRO A 382 7.89 6.31 -19.74
N GLU A 383 6.93 5.55 -20.29
CA GLU A 383 5.63 6.07 -20.74
C GLU A 383 4.60 6.14 -19.59
N SER A 384 4.96 5.66 -18.39
CA SER A 384 4.11 5.75 -17.21
C SER A 384 4.05 7.18 -16.68
N LYS A 385 2.85 7.62 -16.28
CA LYS A 385 2.67 8.89 -15.55
C LYS A 385 3.47 8.94 -14.25
N THR A 386 3.77 7.79 -13.66
CA THR A 386 4.49 7.67 -12.39
C THR A 386 5.99 7.37 -12.57
N PHE A 387 6.49 7.38 -13.80
CA PHE A 387 7.91 7.32 -14.06
C PHE A 387 8.63 8.55 -13.50
N ALA A 388 9.87 8.38 -13.02
CA ALA A 388 10.58 9.39 -12.25
C ALA A 388 10.59 10.78 -12.91
N THR A 389 10.87 10.86 -14.22
CA THR A 389 10.91 12.14 -14.96
C THR A 389 9.52 12.73 -15.25
N ASN A 390 8.46 11.93 -15.16
CA ASN A 390 7.08 12.37 -15.40
C ASN A 390 6.39 12.84 -14.11
N ILE A 391 6.89 12.45 -12.94
CA ILE A 391 6.33 12.82 -11.63
C ILE A 391 6.19 14.34 -11.45
N PRO A 392 7.21 15.19 -11.74
CA PRO A 392 7.06 16.64 -11.57
C PRO A 392 5.90 17.22 -12.38
N LEU A 393 5.74 16.79 -13.63
CA LEU A 393 4.64 17.21 -14.49
C LEU A 393 3.29 16.68 -14.01
N LEU A 394 3.25 15.44 -13.50
CA LEU A 394 2.04 14.86 -12.90
C LEU A 394 1.57 15.68 -11.70
N CYS A 395 2.48 16.05 -10.79
CA CYS A 395 2.14 16.89 -9.64
C CYS A 395 1.78 18.32 -10.07
N ALA A 396 2.48 18.87 -11.07
CA ALA A 396 2.27 20.21 -11.59
C ALA A 396 0.85 20.42 -12.14
N ALA A 397 0.18 19.38 -12.63
CA ALA A 397 -1.19 19.46 -13.12
C ALA A 397 -2.21 19.97 -12.08
N CYS A 398 -1.83 20.00 -10.79
CA CYS A 398 -2.64 20.60 -9.74
C CYS A 398 -1.85 21.58 -8.85
N HIS A 399 -0.54 21.35 -8.66
CA HIS A 399 0.30 22.11 -7.73
C HIS A 399 1.13 23.23 -8.38
N ARG A 400 1.09 23.40 -9.70
CA ARG A 400 1.69 24.57 -10.36
C ARG A 400 0.91 25.82 -9.98
N GLU A 401 1.60 26.96 -9.87
CA GLU A 401 0.97 28.25 -9.60
C GLU A 401 -0.21 28.51 -10.57
N GLY A 402 -1.34 28.97 -10.04
CA GLY A 402 -2.58 29.16 -10.80
C GLY A 402 -3.46 27.91 -11.00
N GLU A 403 -2.96 26.70 -10.70
CA GLU A 403 -3.76 25.47 -10.78
C GLU A 403 -4.60 25.22 -9.51
N LYS A 404 -5.55 24.29 -9.63
CA LYS A 404 -6.61 24.04 -8.63
C LYS A 404 -6.13 23.85 -7.19
N ALA A 405 -5.00 23.20 -6.97
CA ALA A 405 -4.47 22.98 -5.61
C ALA A 405 -3.59 24.15 -5.16
N ALA A 406 -2.78 24.73 -6.04
CA ALA A 406 -1.93 25.88 -5.73
C ALA A 406 -2.75 27.13 -5.39
N ALA A 407 -3.86 27.38 -6.08
CA ALA A 407 -4.75 28.52 -5.81
C ALA A 407 -5.33 28.54 -4.39
N ARG A 408 -5.32 27.40 -3.69
CA ARG A 408 -5.81 27.24 -2.31
C ARG A 408 -4.67 27.18 -1.30
N TYR A 409 -3.42 27.23 -1.75
CA TYR A 409 -2.25 27.17 -0.90
C TYR A 409 -2.05 28.50 -0.18
N GLN A 410 -1.96 28.45 1.16
CA GLN A 410 -1.77 29.63 2.02
C GLN A 410 -0.37 29.67 2.67
N GLY A 411 0.55 28.83 2.20
CA GLY A 411 1.92 28.84 2.71
C GLY A 411 2.78 29.89 2.02
N THR A 412 4.06 29.93 2.38
CA THR A 412 5.01 30.95 1.93
C THR A 412 5.78 30.58 0.67
N GLN A 413 5.63 29.35 0.16
CA GLN A 413 6.35 28.86 -1.02
C GLN A 413 5.45 28.96 -2.25
N HIS A 414 5.82 29.82 -3.20
CA HIS A 414 5.15 29.97 -4.49
C HIS A 414 6.02 29.42 -5.61
N GLU A 415 5.44 29.22 -6.80
CA GLU A 415 6.19 28.77 -7.99
C GLU A 415 7.01 27.49 -7.74
N ILE A 416 6.46 26.58 -6.92
CA ILE A 416 7.19 25.43 -6.36
C ILE A 416 7.70 24.50 -7.47
N ILE A 417 6.94 24.34 -8.54
CA ILE A 417 7.29 23.47 -9.68
C ILE A 417 8.47 24.07 -10.45
N GLU A 418 8.43 25.37 -10.70
CA GLU A 418 9.46 26.14 -11.41
C GLU A 418 10.76 26.12 -10.60
N HIS A 419 10.66 26.43 -9.30
CA HIS A 419 11.77 26.36 -8.36
C HIS A 419 12.38 24.97 -8.26
N TYR A 420 11.56 23.92 -8.09
CA TYR A 420 12.05 22.54 -8.07
C TYR A 420 12.78 22.19 -9.36
N THR A 421 12.22 22.55 -10.52
CA THR A 421 12.83 22.28 -11.84
C THR A 421 14.20 22.92 -11.98
N GLU A 422 14.40 24.10 -11.38
CA GLU A 422 15.68 24.80 -11.36
C GLU A 422 16.63 24.40 -10.23
N SER A 423 16.17 23.63 -9.26
CA SER A 423 17.02 23.04 -8.22
C SER A 423 18.00 22.00 -8.79
N ILE A 424 19.02 21.61 -8.01
CA ILE A 424 19.94 20.56 -8.42
C ILE A 424 19.23 19.20 -8.59
N HIS A 425 18.18 18.94 -7.83
CA HIS A 425 17.36 17.74 -8.00
C HIS A 425 16.57 17.79 -9.31
N GLY A 426 15.89 18.91 -9.60
CA GLY A 426 15.14 19.08 -10.84
C GLY A 426 16.03 19.06 -12.07
N LYS A 427 17.20 19.73 -12.03
CA LYS A 427 18.19 19.71 -13.11
C LYS A 427 18.75 18.31 -13.33
N GLY A 428 19.11 17.59 -12.26
CA GLY A 428 19.58 16.21 -12.35
C GLY A 428 18.55 15.28 -12.97
N LEU A 429 17.28 15.41 -12.56
CA LEU A 429 16.19 14.58 -13.07
C LEU A 429 15.79 14.95 -14.51
N MET A 430 15.53 16.23 -14.78
CA MET A 430 14.89 16.70 -16.02
C MET A 430 15.90 17.02 -17.13
N LYS A 431 17.07 17.57 -16.79
CA LYS A 431 18.10 17.92 -17.79
C LYS A 431 19.09 16.78 -18.01
N SER A 432 19.48 16.08 -16.95
CA SER A 432 20.46 15.00 -17.03
C SER A 432 19.83 13.59 -17.11
N GLY A 433 18.51 13.46 -16.97
CA GLY A 433 17.82 12.16 -17.04
C GLY A 433 18.12 11.20 -15.89
N LEU A 434 18.69 11.68 -14.78
CA LEU A 434 19.10 10.85 -13.65
C LEU A 434 17.88 10.48 -12.80
N THR A 435 17.30 9.31 -13.07
CA THR A 435 16.10 8.78 -12.37
C THR A 435 16.33 8.45 -10.90
N VAL A 436 17.59 8.36 -10.46
CA VAL A 436 17.99 8.19 -9.05
C VAL A 436 17.85 9.48 -8.24
N THR A 437 17.61 10.62 -8.90
CA THR A 437 17.48 11.92 -8.25
C THR A 437 16.15 12.03 -7.50
N ALA A 438 16.14 12.77 -6.39
CA ALA A 438 14.93 12.96 -5.58
C ALA A 438 13.80 13.67 -6.37
N THR A 439 12.64 13.03 -6.42
CA THR A 439 11.37 13.55 -6.96
C THR A 439 10.45 14.04 -5.83
N CYS A 440 9.33 14.68 -6.19
CA CYS A 440 8.29 15.10 -5.24
C CYS A 440 7.89 13.97 -4.28
N THR A 441 7.76 12.74 -4.79
CA THR A 441 7.30 11.58 -4.01
C THR A 441 8.37 11.03 -3.07
N ASN A 442 9.65 11.28 -3.31
CA ASN A 442 10.72 10.86 -2.39
C ASN A 442 10.66 11.65 -1.07
N CYS A 443 10.27 12.93 -1.14
CA CYS A 443 10.11 13.81 0.01
C CYS A 443 8.71 13.75 0.61
N HIS A 444 7.65 13.82 -0.21
CA HIS A 444 6.25 13.91 0.26
C HIS A 444 5.53 12.55 0.36
N THR A 445 6.18 11.45 -0.03
CA THR A 445 5.56 10.13 -0.27
C THR A 445 4.58 10.13 -1.46
N ALA A 446 4.35 8.98 -2.10
CA ALA A 446 3.44 8.89 -3.24
C ALA A 446 1.97 8.78 -2.83
N HIS A 447 1.68 8.00 -1.79
CA HIS A 447 0.32 7.65 -1.38
C HIS A 447 -0.06 8.09 0.03
N ASN A 448 0.85 8.70 0.82
CA ASN A 448 0.55 9.18 2.17
C ASN A 448 0.98 10.64 2.36
N VAL A 449 0.67 11.49 1.38
CA VAL A 449 1.03 12.92 1.41
C VAL A 449 0.29 13.62 2.56
N LEU A 450 1.04 14.11 3.54
CA LEU A 450 0.52 14.76 4.74
C LEU A 450 1.13 16.17 4.93
N PRO A 451 0.39 17.12 5.52
CA PRO A 451 0.89 18.47 5.79
C PRO A 451 2.13 18.48 6.68
N LYS A 452 3.03 19.47 6.51
CA LYS A 452 4.26 19.65 7.32
C LYS A 452 4.03 19.59 8.83
N LYS A 453 2.90 20.10 9.31
CA LYS A 453 2.57 20.16 10.75
C LYS A 453 2.18 18.79 11.33
N ASP A 454 1.77 17.84 10.49
CA ASP A 454 1.40 16.49 10.92
C ASP A 454 2.66 15.71 11.33
N SER A 455 2.64 15.07 12.50
CA SER A 455 3.80 14.32 13.04
C SER A 455 4.14 13.07 12.23
N ALA A 456 3.19 12.50 11.50
CA ALA A 456 3.39 11.35 10.62
C ALA A 456 3.91 11.77 9.22
N SER A 457 3.92 13.07 8.90
CA SER A 457 4.41 13.54 7.60
C SER A 457 5.93 13.34 7.47
N SER A 458 6.36 12.83 6.32
CA SER A 458 7.78 12.70 5.98
C SER A 458 8.51 14.05 5.92
N VAL A 459 7.78 15.14 5.68
CA VAL A 459 8.34 16.51 5.66
C VAL A 459 8.13 17.26 6.98
N ASN A 460 7.68 16.58 8.04
CA ASN A 460 7.67 17.15 9.39
C ASN A 460 9.12 17.41 9.85
N PRO A 461 9.42 18.54 10.54
CA PRO A 461 10.77 18.81 11.05
C PRO A 461 11.40 17.65 11.83
N LYS A 462 10.62 16.89 12.60
CA LYS A 462 11.11 15.72 13.35
C LYS A 462 11.57 14.57 12.45
N ASN A 463 11.02 14.47 11.25
CA ASN A 463 11.26 13.36 10.32
C ASN A 463 12.19 13.74 9.16
N LEU A 464 12.47 15.04 8.96
CA LEU A 464 13.29 15.54 7.84
C LEU A 464 14.69 14.91 7.75
N PRO A 465 15.47 14.75 8.84
CA PRO A 465 16.77 14.08 8.77
C PRO A 465 16.66 12.66 8.19
N ASN A 466 15.66 11.88 8.63
CA ASN A 466 15.39 10.55 8.09
C ASN A 466 14.96 10.58 6.61
N THR A 467 14.14 11.57 6.22
CA THR A 467 13.66 11.70 4.84
C THR A 467 14.81 12.02 3.88
N CYS A 468 15.65 13.00 4.21
CA CYS A 468 16.84 13.34 3.42
C CYS A 468 17.87 12.19 3.44
N GLY A 469 18.03 11.56 4.61
CA GLY A 469 18.98 10.48 4.85
C GLY A 469 18.76 9.21 4.04
N LYS A 470 17.55 9.00 3.50
CA LYS A 470 17.30 7.92 2.51
C LYS A 470 18.27 7.95 1.33
N CYS A 471 18.71 9.14 0.92
CA CYS A 471 19.71 9.34 -0.13
C CYS A 471 21.01 9.95 0.41
N HIS A 472 20.93 10.76 1.47
CA HIS A 472 22.06 11.47 2.08
C HIS A 472 22.46 10.85 3.44
N HIS A 473 22.51 9.52 3.53
CA HIS A 473 22.75 8.80 4.79
C HIS A 473 24.01 9.27 5.52
N GLY A 474 25.13 9.44 4.81
CA GLY A 474 26.38 9.91 5.42
C GLY A 474 26.26 11.33 6.02
N ILE A 475 25.45 12.19 5.41
CA ILE A 475 25.17 13.54 5.94
C ILE A 475 24.22 13.48 7.12
N GLN A 476 23.20 12.62 7.09
CA GLN A 476 22.32 12.37 8.22
C GLN A 476 23.13 11.96 9.45
N GLU A 477 24.05 11.00 9.30
CA GLU A 477 24.86 10.50 10.40
C GLU A 477 25.76 11.58 11.02
N GLN A 478 26.30 12.48 10.20
CA GLN A 478 27.06 13.64 10.67
C GLN A 478 26.15 14.63 11.42
N PHE A 479 25.00 14.97 10.83
CA PHE A 479 24.05 15.91 11.40
C PHE A 479 23.52 15.45 12.75
N GLU A 480 23.19 14.17 12.92
CA GLU A 480 22.68 13.63 14.18
C GLU A 480 23.66 13.76 15.35
N LYS A 481 24.97 13.88 15.07
CA LYS A 481 26.03 14.12 16.06
C LYS A 481 26.27 15.60 16.34
N SER A 482 25.75 16.50 15.49
CA SER A 482 25.92 17.95 15.60
C SER A 482 25.08 18.55 16.73
N VAL A 483 25.53 19.67 17.31
CA VAL A 483 24.77 20.46 18.31
C VAL A 483 23.45 21.02 17.76
N HIS A 484 23.28 21.02 16.43
CA HIS A 484 22.04 21.40 15.78
C HIS A 484 21.02 20.26 15.71
N ALA A 485 21.41 19.02 16.01
CA ALA A 485 20.47 17.92 16.11
C ALA A 485 19.91 17.79 17.53
N LYS A 486 18.61 17.48 17.60
CA LYS A 486 17.91 17.22 18.87
C LYS A 486 18.50 16.06 19.67
N LEU A 487 19.11 15.09 19.00
CA LEU A 487 19.71 13.92 19.65
C LEU A 487 20.98 14.26 20.44
N ALA A 488 21.72 15.30 20.04
CA ALA A 488 23.00 15.67 20.64
C ALA A 488 22.95 16.97 21.45
N SER A 489 21.81 17.69 21.44
CA SER A 489 21.65 18.97 22.12
C SER A 489 20.66 18.90 23.27
N THR A 490 21.04 19.47 24.42
CA THR A 490 20.18 19.63 25.60
C THR A 490 19.44 20.98 25.62
N SER A 491 19.45 21.72 24.51
CA SER A 491 18.82 23.04 24.45
C SER A 491 17.29 22.93 24.36
N ASP A 492 16.59 23.74 25.16
CA ASP A 492 15.13 23.90 25.07
C ASP A 492 14.70 24.80 23.90
N LYS A 493 15.64 25.46 23.20
CA LYS A 493 15.35 26.31 22.05
C LYS A 493 14.99 25.48 20.81
N PRO A 494 14.16 26.00 19.89
CA PRO A 494 13.92 25.35 18.60
C PRO A 494 15.22 25.16 17.83
N LEU A 495 15.56 23.91 17.52
CA LEU A 495 16.76 23.55 16.76
C LEU A 495 16.46 23.55 15.26
N PRO A 496 17.43 23.96 14.42
CA PRO A 496 17.26 23.94 12.99
C PRO A 496 17.28 22.51 12.45
N VAL A 497 16.66 22.31 11.29
CA VAL A 497 16.65 21.07 10.52
C VAL A 497 17.17 21.34 9.10
N CYS A 498 17.32 20.29 8.29
CA CYS A 498 18.04 20.35 7.01
C CYS A 498 17.57 21.48 6.07
N ASN A 499 16.27 21.79 6.05
CA ASN A 499 15.70 22.80 5.15
C ASN A 499 15.72 24.23 5.70
N ASP A 500 16.16 24.45 6.95
CA ASP A 500 16.32 25.79 7.52
C ASP A 500 17.59 26.47 7.00
N CYS A 501 18.63 25.68 6.65
CA CYS A 501 19.85 26.18 6.05
C CYS A 501 19.78 26.17 4.51
N HIS A 502 19.32 25.08 3.90
CA HIS A 502 19.16 25.00 2.44
C HIS A 502 17.83 24.34 2.07
N THR A 503 16.93 25.12 1.47
CA THR A 503 15.58 24.65 1.15
C THR A 503 15.58 23.58 0.06
N ALA A 504 14.73 22.56 0.22
CA ALA A 504 14.65 21.43 -0.69
C ALA A 504 14.11 21.77 -2.09
N HIS A 505 13.28 22.82 -2.22
CA HIS A 505 12.68 23.21 -3.51
C HIS A 505 13.58 24.12 -4.35
N THR A 506 14.54 24.82 -3.77
CA THR A 506 15.50 25.66 -4.52
C THR A 506 16.96 25.27 -4.23
N ILE A 507 17.20 24.04 -3.79
CA ILE A 507 18.54 23.56 -3.44
C ILE A 507 19.50 23.68 -4.64
N ARG A 508 20.69 24.23 -4.40
CA ARG A 508 21.74 24.47 -5.40
C ARG A 508 22.96 23.61 -5.10
N ARG A 509 23.95 23.60 -6.02
CA ARG A 509 25.20 22.90 -5.75
C ARG A 509 26.02 23.67 -4.71
N ALA A 510 26.66 22.92 -3.81
CA ALA A 510 27.45 23.50 -2.72
C ALA A 510 28.74 24.21 -3.18
N ASP A 511 29.22 23.94 -4.40
CA ASP A 511 30.41 24.55 -4.98
C ASP A 511 30.14 25.92 -5.64
N GLU A 512 28.87 26.24 -5.92
CA GLU A 512 28.47 27.52 -6.51
C GLU A 512 28.79 28.69 -5.56
N GLN A 513 29.36 29.77 -6.12
CA GLN A 513 29.75 30.94 -5.33
C GLN A 513 28.55 31.57 -4.60
N GLY A 514 27.40 31.65 -5.27
CA GLY A 514 26.16 32.16 -4.67
C GLY A 514 25.72 31.35 -3.45
N PHE A 515 25.78 30.01 -3.53
CA PHE A 515 25.43 29.13 -2.40
C PHE A 515 26.38 29.35 -1.21
N LYS A 516 27.69 29.46 -1.48
CA LYS A 516 28.70 29.66 -0.44
C LYS A 516 28.49 30.93 0.38
N LEU A 517 28.00 32.00 -0.26
CA LEU A 517 27.70 33.28 0.39
C LEU A 517 26.33 33.26 1.07
N GLU A 518 25.32 32.70 0.40
CA GLU A 518 23.96 32.60 0.93
C GLU A 518 23.93 31.83 2.26
N ILE A 519 24.65 30.71 2.37
CA ILE A 519 24.58 29.85 3.56
C ILE A 519 25.07 30.56 4.82
N MET A 520 25.98 31.54 4.69
CA MET A 520 26.45 32.35 5.82
C MET A 520 25.32 33.17 6.44
N THR A 521 24.46 33.72 5.57
CA THR A 521 23.30 34.51 6.01
C THR A 521 22.28 33.62 6.71
N GLN A 522 22.20 32.33 6.36
CA GLN A 522 21.30 31.38 7.00
C GLN A 522 21.74 31.08 8.44
N CYS A 523 23.04 30.96 8.70
CA CYS A 523 23.56 30.87 10.07
C CYS A 523 23.19 32.11 10.89
N GLY A 524 23.31 33.31 10.30
CA GLY A 524 23.03 34.58 10.96
C GLY A 524 21.58 34.80 11.38
N ARG A 525 20.61 34.11 10.76
CA ARG A 525 19.18 34.17 11.16
C ARG A 525 18.93 33.65 12.58
N CYS A 526 19.81 32.78 13.08
CA CYS A 526 19.74 32.25 14.45
C CYS A 526 20.93 32.69 15.30
N HIS A 527 22.07 33.01 14.69
CA HIS A 527 23.30 33.47 15.35
C HIS A 527 23.58 34.95 15.05
N GLU A 528 22.58 35.81 15.26
CA GLU A 528 22.60 37.22 14.83
C GLU A 528 23.78 38.01 15.42
N GLU A 529 23.93 38.00 16.74
CA GLU A 529 25.01 38.70 17.46
C GLU A 529 26.42 38.26 17.00
N ILE A 530 26.60 36.95 16.78
CA ILE A 530 27.88 36.40 16.34
C ILE A 530 28.13 36.71 14.86
N ALA A 531 27.09 36.71 14.04
CA ALA A 531 27.19 37.06 12.63
C ALA A 531 27.59 38.52 12.46
N GLU A 532 27.02 39.44 13.24
CA GLU A 532 27.38 40.87 13.23
C GLU A 532 28.87 41.07 13.51
N THR A 533 29.36 40.51 14.62
CA THR A 533 30.78 40.62 14.99
C THR A 533 31.72 39.89 14.02
N TYR A 534 31.29 38.77 13.42
CA TYR A 534 32.02 38.12 12.35
C TYR A 534 32.17 39.03 11.13
N PHE A 535 31.12 39.75 10.75
CA PHE A 535 31.14 40.64 9.59
C PHE A 535 32.05 41.86 9.77
N ASP A 536 32.41 42.22 11.00
CA ASP A 536 33.41 43.26 11.27
C ASP A 536 34.86 42.80 11.03
N THR A 537 35.10 41.49 11.00
CA THR A 537 36.43 40.92 10.75
C THR A 537 36.84 41.01 9.30
N TYR A 538 38.13 40.79 9.02
CA TYR A 538 38.64 40.70 7.65
C TYR A 538 37.91 39.62 6.83
N HIS A 539 37.72 38.42 7.40
CA HIS A 539 37.01 37.33 6.74
C HIS A 539 35.57 37.71 6.39
N GLY A 540 34.88 38.35 7.33
CA GLY A 540 33.51 38.84 7.15
C GLY A 540 33.38 39.91 6.07
N LYS A 541 34.17 40.99 6.16
CA LYS A 541 34.16 42.11 5.20
C LYS A 541 34.44 41.67 3.77
N VAL A 542 35.45 40.82 3.59
CA VAL A 542 35.80 40.30 2.26
C VAL A 542 34.69 39.38 1.71
N SER A 543 34.03 38.61 2.58
CA SER A 543 32.87 37.80 2.18
C SER A 543 31.67 38.66 1.78
N GLN A 544 31.43 39.80 2.45
CA GLN A 544 30.38 40.77 2.07
C GLN A 544 30.63 41.41 0.71
N LEU A 545 31.90 41.57 0.31
CA LEU A 545 32.28 42.02 -1.02
C LEU A 545 32.09 40.95 -2.11
N GLY A 546 31.59 39.77 -1.77
CA GLY A 546 31.28 38.68 -2.70
C GLY A 546 32.42 37.69 -2.94
N TYR A 547 33.55 37.82 -2.24
CA TYR A 547 34.65 36.88 -2.36
C TYR A 547 34.39 35.60 -1.57
N THR A 548 34.62 34.44 -2.19
CA THR A 548 34.31 33.13 -1.60
C THR A 548 35.52 32.37 -1.05
N LYS A 549 36.73 32.92 -1.23
CA LYS A 549 37.99 32.30 -0.80
C LYS A 549 38.36 32.55 0.66
N THR A 550 37.74 33.54 1.31
CA THR A 550 37.91 33.79 2.75
C THR A 550 37.13 32.80 3.59
N ALA A 551 37.60 32.51 4.80
CA ALA A 551 36.93 31.59 5.71
C ALA A 551 35.53 32.10 6.08
N LYS A 552 34.55 31.20 6.09
CA LYS A 552 33.14 31.45 6.42
C LYS A 552 32.76 30.60 7.63
N CYS A 553 31.54 30.78 8.15
CA CYS A 553 31.09 30.10 9.37
C CYS A 553 31.35 28.58 9.31
N TYR A 554 30.96 27.93 8.21
CA TYR A 554 31.11 26.49 8.01
C TYR A 554 32.55 26.02 7.71
N ASP A 555 33.43 26.90 7.20
CA ASP A 555 34.84 26.56 6.94
C ASP A 555 35.59 26.34 8.27
N CYS A 556 35.17 27.05 9.32
CA CYS A 556 35.70 26.94 10.67
C CYS A 556 34.96 25.90 11.52
N HIS A 557 33.62 25.91 11.52
CA HIS A 557 32.80 25.10 12.43
C HIS A 557 32.42 23.72 11.89
N GLY A 558 32.56 23.48 10.58
CA GLY A 558 31.94 22.34 9.90
C GLY A 558 30.58 22.71 9.31
N ALA A 559 30.08 21.87 8.37
CA ALA A 559 28.82 22.11 7.68
C ALA A 559 27.66 21.34 8.32
N HIS A 560 27.83 20.03 8.49
CA HIS A 560 26.82 19.15 9.07
C HIS A 560 27.29 18.49 10.38
N ASP A 561 28.56 18.66 10.76
CA ASP A 561 29.23 18.06 11.90
C ASP A 561 29.67 19.12 12.92
N ILE A 562 28.79 20.07 13.21
CA ILE A 562 29.09 21.20 14.09
C ILE A 562 29.08 20.72 15.54
N LEU A 563 30.24 20.72 16.17
CA LEU A 563 30.47 20.24 17.54
C LEU A 563 30.90 21.39 18.46
N PRO A 564 30.60 21.30 19.77
CA PRO A 564 31.04 22.32 20.71
C PRO A 564 32.57 22.31 20.82
N VAL A 565 33.17 23.48 21.05
CA VAL A 565 34.64 23.65 21.12
C VAL A 565 35.30 22.76 22.20
N SER A 566 34.56 22.42 23.25
CA SER A 566 35.00 21.49 24.30
C SER A 566 35.11 20.04 23.84
N ASN A 567 34.44 19.66 22.74
CA ASN A 567 34.51 18.32 22.18
C ASN A 567 35.85 18.16 21.44
N PRO A 568 36.67 17.13 21.77
CA PRO A 568 37.95 16.89 21.10
C PRO A 568 37.85 16.74 19.57
N SER A 569 36.74 16.22 19.07
CA SER A 569 36.48 16.02 17.64
C SER A 569 36.00 17.28 16.91
N SER A 570 35.74 18.39 17.61
CA SER A 570 35.36 19.65 16.97
C SER A 570 36.49 20.21 16.12
N HIS A 571 36.16 20.79 14.96
CA HIS A 571 37.12 21.48 14.09
C HIS A 571 37.85 22.64 14.80
N LEU A 572 37.24 23.18 15.85
CA LEU A 572 37.77 24.28 16.66
C LEU A 572 38.23 23.83 18.05
N SER A 573 38.33 22.52 18.29
CA SER A 573 38.86 22.03 19.56
C SER A 573 40.30 22.49 19.78
N HIS A 574 40.74 22.46 21.03
CA HIS A 574 42.12 22.79 21.40
C HIS A 574 43.16 22.03 20.54
N ASN A 575 42.85 20.82 20.09
CA ASN A 575 43.79 20.01 19.31
C ASN A 575 43.69 20.25 17.80
N ASN A 576 42.53 20.70 17.29
CA ASN A 576 42.26 20.76 15.85
C ASN A 576 42.29 22.18 15.28
N VAL A 577 42.15 23.23 16.11
CA VAL A 577 42.03 24.62 15.64
C VAL A 577 43.18 25.07 14.74
N VAL A 578 44.42 24.66 15.06
CA VAL A 578 45.60 25.01 14.25
C VAL A 578 45.49 24.39 12.85
N GLN A 579 45.10 23.12 12.77
CA GLN A 579 44.91 22.42 11.49
C GLN A 579 43.79 23.06 10.66
N THR A 580 42.73 23.54 11.31
CA THR A 580 41.66 24.28 10.64
C THR A 580 42.17 25.58 10.02
N CYS A 581 42.98 26.36 10.74
CA CYS A 581 43.62 27.56 10.19
C CYS A 581 44.59 27.23 9.04
N GLN A 582 45.33 26.13 9.16
CA GLN A 582 46.32 25.70 8.16
C GLN A 582 45.74 25.34 6.80
N LYS A 583 44.42 25.15 6.68
CA LYS A 583 43.74 24.99 5.38
C LYS A 583 43.96 26.19 4.45
N CYS A 584 44.16 27.38 5.00
CA CYS A 584 44.43 28.61 4.24
C CYS A 584 45.74 29.29 4.67
N HIS A 585 46.18 29.09 5.91
CA HIS A 585 47.38 29.69 6.48
C HIS A 585 48.42 28.62 6.81
N GLU A 586 49.18 28.15 5.81
CA GLU A 586 50.13 27.03 5.95
C GLU A 586 51.10 27.18 7.15
N GLY A 587 51.54 28.42 7.45
CA GLY A 587 52.41 28.74 8.58
C GLY A 587 51.70 28.97 9.92
N ALA A 588 50.41 28.67 10.04
CA ALA A 588 49.66 28.91 11.27
C ALA A 588 50.21 28.08 12.44
N THR A 589 50.48 28.77 13.55
CA THR A 589 50.95 28.19 14.81
C THR A 589 49.87 28.30 15.89
N ARG A 590 50.11 27.71 17.05
CA ARG A 590 49.17 27.80 18.19
C ARG A 590 48.94 29.23 18.67
N ARG A 591 49.95 30.09 18.61
CA ARG A 591 49.79 31.52 18.92
C ARG A 591 48.96 32.25 17.87
N PHE A 592 49.13 31.90 16.60
CA PHE A 592 48.32 32.44 15.51
C PHE A 592 46.85 32.04 15.65
N ALA A 593 46.57 30.77 15.93
CA ALA A 593 45.22 30.26 16.15
C ALA A 593 44.56 30.77 17.44
N GLY A 594 45.31 31.41 18.34
CA GLY A 594 44.78 32.08 19.53
C GLY A 594 44.09 33.42 19.24
N TYR A 595 44.07 33.85 17.98
CA TYR A 595 43.31 35.02 17.54
C TYR A 595 41.80 34.82 17.75
N LEU A 596 41.16 35.77 18.44
CA LEU A 596 39.73 35.72 18.72
C LEU A 596 38.92 36.17 17.48
N THR A 597 38.45 35.22 16.68
CA THR A 597 37.80 35.44 15.37
C THR A 597 36.42 36.11 15.43
N HIS A 598 35.85 36.33 16.61
CA HIS A 598 34.58 37.05 16.81
C HIS A 598 34.67 38.11 17.93
N ALA A 599 35.89 38.49 18.33
CA ALA A 599 36.04 39.51 19.37
C ALA A 599 35.64 40.89 18.85
N THR A 600 34.88 41.62 19.65
CA THR A 600 34.40 42.96 19.34
C THR A 600 34.77 43.94 20.45
N HIS A 601 35.03 45.18 20.07
CA HIS A 601 35.30 46.29 20.98
C HIS A 601 34.01 46.92 21.52
N HIS A 602 32.83 46.37 21.20
CA HIS A 602 31.53 46.83 21.66
C HIS A 602 31.05 46.16 22.96
N ASP A 603 31.70 45.06 23.38
CA ASP A 603 31.34 44.30 24.59
C ASP A 603 32.42 44.47 25.68
N PRO A 604 32.24 45.42 26.62
CA PRO A 604 33.21 45.68 27.68
C PRO A 604 33.24 44.58 28.74
N GLU A 605 32.21 43.73 28.86
CA GLU A 605 32.18 42.66 29.86
C GLU A 605 33.00 41.46 29.38
N LYS A 606 32.87 41.10 28.09
CA LYS A 606 33.57 39.95 27.51
C LYS A 606 34.97 40.27 27.00
N TYR A 607 35.18 41.49 26.49
CA TYR A 607 36.47 41.94 25.93
C TYR A 607 36.90 43.32 26.49
N PRO A 608 37.07 43.46 27.82
CA PRO A 608 37.35 44.75 28.46
C PRO A 608 38.60 45.44 27.91
N LEU A 609 39.67 44.68 27.68
CA LEU A 609 40.93 45.22 27.17
C LEU A 609 40.78 45.78 25.76
N LEU A 610 40.01 45.09 24.90
CA LEU A 610 39.78 45.51 23.52
C LEU A 610 38.91 46.78 23.46
N PHE A 611 37.86 46.83 24.29
CA PHE A 611 36.96 47.98 24.42
C PHE A 611 37.73 49.25 24.79
N TRP A 612 38.47 49.22 25.91
CA TRP A 612 39.19 50.40 26.40
C TRP A 612 40.31 50.84 25.47
N THR A 613 41.02 49.88 24.85
CA THR A 613 42.08 50.20 23.89
C THR A 613 41.51 50.88 22.64
N PHE A 614 40.40 50.38 22.10
CA PHE A 614 39.76 50.98 20.93
C PHE A 614 39.29 52.42 21.20
N TRP A 615 38.54 52.62 22.29
CA TRP A 615 38.04 53.95 22.65
C TRP A 615 39.15 54.91 23.03
N GLY A 616 40.21 54.43 23.70
CA GLY A 616 41.41 55.23 23.99
C GLY A 616 42.11 55.70 22.71
N MET A 617 42.40 54.79 21.79
CA MET A 617 43.05 55.12 20.51
C MET A 617 42.17 56.01 19.62
N THR A 618 40.86 55.77 19.59
CA THR A 618 39.90 56.60 18.84
C THR A 618 39.84 58.00 19.41
N SER A 619 39.78 58.13 20.74
CA SER A 619 39.79 59.44 21.41
C SER A 619 41.10 60.19 21.17
N LEU A 620 42.24 59.49 21.20
CA LEU A 620 43.54 60.06 20.87
C LEU A 620 43.59 60.56 19.42
N LEU A 621 43.07 59.77 18.48
CA LEU A 621 43.03 60.13 17.06
C LEU A 621 42.17 61.38 16.83
N ILE A 622 40.93 61.36 17.32
CA ILE A 622 40.00 62.49 17.22
C ILE A 622 40.60 63.73 17.89
N GLY A 623 41.16 63.58 19.10
CA GLY A 623 41.83 64.66 19.82
C GLY A 623 42.97 65.27 19.01
N THR A 624 43.83 64.43 18.40
CA THR A 624 44.95 64.87 17.58
C THR A 624 44.47 65.64 16.34
N PHE A 625 43.44 65.15 15.64
CA PHE A 625 42.87 65.85 14.47
C PHE A 625 42.19 67.16 14.84
N ILE A 626 41.49 67.22 15.98
CA ILE A 626 40.85 68.45 16.45
C ILE A 626 41.92 69.49 16.81
N LEU A 627 42.92 69.12 17.63
CA LEU A 627 43.99 70.03 18.04
C LEU A 627 44.82 70.50 16.84
N GLY A 628 45.24 69.57 15.98
CA GLY A 628 45.98 69.87 14.76
C GLY A 628 45.16 70.68 13.76
N GLY A 629 43.87 70.38 13.62
CA GLY A 629 42.94 71.11 12.77
C GLY A 629 42.71 72.54 13.25
N ILE A 630 42.46 72.75 14.55
CA ILE A 630 42.34 74.08 15.16
C ILE A 630 43.65 74.84 15.02
N HIS A 631 44.79 74.21 15.32
CA HIS A 631 46.10 74.83 15.14
C HIS A 631 46.31 75.29 13.69
N THR A 632 46.00 74.43 12.71
CA THR A 632 46.13 74.75 11.29
C THR A 632 45.19 75.88 10.87
N LEU A 633 43.93 75.86 11.33
CA LEU A 633 42.95 76.92 11.06
C LEU A 633 43.36 78.27 11.66
N LEU A 634 43.90 78.27 12.88
CA LEU A 634 44.41 79.49 13.53
C LEU A 634 45.71 80.00 12.88
N TRP A 635 46.52 79.11 12.34
CA TRP A 635 47.76 79.46 11.64
C TRP A 635 47.54 79.91 10.20
N LEU A 636 46.45 79.47 9.56
CA LEU A 636 46.12 79.76 8.15
C LEU A 636 46.09 81.27 7.81
N PRO A 637 45.47 82.18 8.60
CA PRO A 637 45.52 83.61 8.33
C PRO A 637 46.95 84.17 8.34
N ARG A 638 47.78 83.70 9.27
CA ARG A 638 49.19 84.10 9.38
C ARG A 638 50.01 83.59 8.20
N ALA A 639 49.81 82.34 7.80
CA ALA A 639 50.46 81.76 6.62
C ALA A 639 50.06 82.48 5.32
N LEU A 640 48.77 82.82 5.16
CA LEU A 640 48.30 83.60 4.02
C LEU A 640 48.87 85.02 4.01
N LYS A 641 49.03 85.66 5.18
CA LYS A 641 49.70 86.96 5.32
C LYS A 641 51.17 86.86 4.90
N MET A 642 51.92 85.88 5.42
CA MET A 642 53.31 85.64 5.05
C MET A 642 53.47 85.35 3.55
N ARG A 643 52.55 84.60 2.94
CA ARG A 643 52.58 84.33 1.50
C ARG A 643 52.32 85.59 0.66
N ARG A 644 51.43 86.48 1.13
CA ARG A 644 51.23 87.81 0.51
C ARG A 644 52.48 88.69 0.65
N GLU A 645 53.11 88.70 1.82
CA GLU A 645 54.37 89.44 2.07
C GLU A 645 55.51 88.90 1.21
N MET A 646 55.69 87.58 1.10
CA MET A 646 56.69 86.98 0.21
C MET A 646 56.42 87.26 -1.28
N LYS A 647 55.15 87.26 -1.71
CA LYS A 647 54.78 87.60 -3.09
C LYS A 647 55.01 89.08 -3.40
N ASN A 648 54.81 89.96 -2.42
CA ASN A 648 55.13 91.38 -2.53
C ASN A 648 56.64 91.63 -2.52
N ASN A 649 57.39 90.94 -1.66
CA ASN A 649 58.85 91.02 -1.63
C ASN A 649 59.47 90.45 -2.91
N SER A 650 59.00 89.32 -3.44
CA SER A 650 59.50 88.76 -4.71
C SER A 650 59.22 89.68 -5.91
N LYS A 651 58.10 90.43 -5.88
CA LYS A 651 57.83 91.48 -6.88
C LYS A 651 58.71 92.71 -6.69
N ALA A 652 59.10 93.05 -5.47
CA ALA A 652 60.02 94.15 -5.17
C ALA A 652 61.49 93.80 -5.50
N THR A 653 61.90 92.54 -5.37
CA THR A 653 63.25 92.07 -5.74
C THR A 653 63.43 91.97 -7.26
N GLN A 654 62.36 91.78 -8.05
CA GLN A 654 62.43 91.84 -9.51
C GLN A 654 62.45 93.26 -10.10
N SER A 655 62.28 94.31 -9.28
CA SER A 655 62.18 95.71 -9.74
C SER A 655 63.37 96.61 -9.40
N SER A 656 64.51 96.07 -8.94
CA SER A 656 65.73 96.85 -8.68
C SER A 656 66.93 96.29 -9.46
N PRO A 657 67.71 97.12 -10.18
CA PRO A 657 68.83 96.68 -10.99
C PRO A 657 70.10 96.47 -10.15
N GLU A 658 70.80 95.35 -10.35
CA GLU A 658 72.13 95.08 -9.77
C GLU A 658 73.24 95.57 -10.72
N ASN A 659 74.14 96.39 -10.18
CA ASN A 659 75.49 96.65 -10.70
C ASN A 659 76.50 95.90 -9.83
N GLU A 660 77.49 95.27 -10.50
CA GLU A 660 78.86 94.91 -10.06
C GLU A 660 79.02 93.94 -8.87
N ALA A 661 79.52 92.70 -9.05
CA ALA A 661 80.87 92.21 -9.40
C ALA A 661 81.68 91.75 -8.17
N GLY A 662 82.20 90.50 -8.22
CA GLY A 662 83.30 90.01 -7.36
C GLY A 662 83.17 88.58 -6.81
N GLU A 663 83.93 87.65 -7.41
CA GLU A 663 84.73 86.53 -6.83
C GLU A 663 84.27 85.75 -5.57
N ASP A 664 84.52 84.45 -5.35
CA ASP A 664 85.07 83.30 -6.07
C ASP A 664 84.90 82.06 -5.14
N SER A 665 85.00 80.86 -5.72
CA SER A 665 85.48 79.59 -5.13
C SER A 665 84.51 78.53 -4.51
N GLN A 666 84.14 77.57 -5.38
CA GLN A 666 84.43 76.11 -5.34
C GLN A 666 84.12 75.22 -4.10
N LYS A 667 83.22 74.23 -4.30
CA LYS A 667 83.43 72.73 -4.34
C LYS A 667 82.06 72.01 -4.28
N LYS A 668 81.57 71.23 -5.27
CA LYS A 668 81.94 69.86 -5.76
C LYS A 668 82.07 68.85 -4.60
N GLU A 669 81.41 67.70 -4.50
CA GLU A 669 80.88 66.61 -5.38
C GLU A 669 79.74 65.90 -4.59
N GLY A 670 78.92 64.93 -5.03
CA GLY A 670 78.78 63.96 -6.14
C GLY A 670 77.65 62.98 -5.69
N GLY A 671 76.77 62.46 -6.56
CA GLY A 671 76.86 61.10 -7.15
C GLY A 671 76.90 59.99 -6.08
N GLU A 672 76.13 58.90 -6.05
CA GLU A 672 75.39 58.07 -7.01
C GLU A 672 74.39 57.21 -6.18
N ASN A 673 73.19 56.94 -6.66
CA ASN A 673 72.76 55.67 -7.28
C ASN A 673 73.33 54.38 -6.67
N GLY A 674 72.39 53.55 -6.18
CA GLY A 674 72.51 52.14 -5.83
C GLY A 674 71.12 51.60 -5.52
#